data_AF-A0A8T1UD32-F1
#
_entry.id   AF-A0A8T1UD32-F1
#
_cell.length_a   1.000
_cell.length_b   1.000
_cell.length_c   1.000
_cell.angle_alpha   90.00
_cell.angle_beta   90.00
_cell.angle_gamma   90.00
#
_symmetry.space_group_name_H-M   'P 1'
#
loop_
_entity.id
_entity.type
_entity.pdbx_description
1 polymer ?
#
loop_
_entity_poly.entity_id
_entity_poly.type
_entity_poly.pdbx_seq_one_letter_code
_entity_poly.pdbx_strand_id
1 'polypeptide(L)'
;MGEDAFVVVFLKPEIATGFFKFATRDNDSESEDTPSSIPGVSAVEAAFLLPNGHIIPLVLNRIKDKGFEIVQRRMYQFTKADARHLFTYEQQYRFKEDPEAFAAFLNSITSGPSLALVLKLPTALALGDANAAIKKWVELAGDWDPVVARKKALAASTPHDHALLPVIGCFLGKCDGQEQFESLQIAAKAQGFVWVDCTSTPSAQKLRELLLRAHAGREKFLLYGYPQTSAQAAEFLDLVGSPQFVIHNSSASPVAPELLAVFDAHPDISQLDLASFQSSNGASKLRSTFSRKQVVAVVGSVDTLQLPQLRDAVAPLGYDVIEFNHDQVWHDDVERVHEFERQVQAVQAPRCLVIGAPEISSFYKTMENRIGSSMHKILILQHVKVRVRAPDAMDDEDSAGDSDEERGHVHMDDNGSDGDDNANPAIRWRKVLQALSPQLLQLVQTSASTLNSSISIDVVGFLENTPRGSSRVVQDVVARLRPRLFGVVGHRFSFYQTAARGFCRRHLVGFLDLTNVPSNREALQQVETIVATTPHSSYCLDGFPRSSLPDAITASVSSTPRYVAQQLWELDRRLGKMTTLVHFTATLEVLEERTPRQVSRRMLELAQDDLEQTSTDLVRWFTTGKNHQTITEVTCDRTVEDAQKEMVNVLQWTLRPSRPAIKQKGV
;
A
#
# COMPACT_ATOMS: atom_id res chain seq x y z
N MET A 1 8.41 -48.03 27.90
CA MET A 1 9.12 -46.89 28.50
C MET A 1 9.58 -46.03 27.33
N GLY A 2 9.03 -44.82 27.15
CA GLY A 2 9.44 -43.98 26.03
C GLY A 2 10.81 -43.39 26.31
N GLU A 3 11.77 -43.57 25.41
CA GLU A 3 13.08 -42.95 25.51
C GLU A 3 12.94 -41.44 25.25
N ASP A 4 13.46 -40.62 26.16
CA ASP A 4 13.51 -39.18 25.97
C ASP A 4 14.49 -38.84 24.84
N ALA A 5 14.11 -37.95 23.94
CA ALA A 5 14.96 -37.52 22.83
C ALA A 5 15.78 -36.28 23.22
N PHE A 6 17.09 -36.30 22.94
CA PHE A 6 18.01 -35.23 23.29
C PHE A 6 18.75 -34.68 22.07
N VAL A 7 19.11 -33.39 22.14
CA VAL A 7 20.02 -32.76 21.18
C VAL A 7 21.00 -31.85 21.91
N VAL A 8 22.27 -31.90 21.49
CA VAL A 8 23.33 -31.01 21.99
C VAL A 8 23.52 -29.89 20.99
N VAL A 9 23.44 -28.65 21.48
CA VAL A 9 23.53 -27.45 20.67
C VAL A 9 24.68 -26.59 21.16
N PHE A 10 25.48 -26.08 20.22
CA PHE A 10 26.51 -25.07 20.50
C PHE A 10 26.14 -23.78 19.79
N LEU A 11 25.86 -22.72 20.56
CA LEU A 11 25.71 -21.38 20.01
C LEU A 11 27.08 -20.74 19.92
N LYS A 12 27.38 -20.15 18.75
CA LYS A 12 28.67 -19.53 18.48
C LYS A 12 29.01 -18.41 19.48
N PRO A 13 30.29 -18.07 19.66
CA PRO A 13 30.72 -17.05 20.60
C PRO A 13 30.00 -15.71 20.45
N GLU A 14 29.74 -15.28 19.22
CA GLU A 14 29.09 -14.00 18.91
C GLU A 14 27.64 -13.95 19.43
N ILE A 15 26.94 -15.09 19.46
CA ILE A 15 25.59 -15.22 20.03
C ILE A 15 25.69 -15.40 21.56
N ALA A 16 26.68 -16.17 22.01
CA ALA A 16 26.86 -16.58 23.40
C ALA A 16 27.36 -15.48 24.34
N THR A 17 28.02 -14.43 23.83
CA THR A 17 28.44 -13.27 24.63
C THR A 17 27.41 -12.15 24.68
N GLY A 18 26.31 -12.27 23.93
CA GLY A 18 25.19 -11.31 23.99
C GLY A 18 25.52 -9.90 23.49
N PHE A 19 26.61 -9.74 22.75
CA PHE A 19 27.03 -8.50 22.08
C PHE A 19 27.61 -8.87 20.72
N PHE A 20 26.89 -8.55 19.65
CA PHE A 20 27.47 -8.57 18.31
C PHE A 20 28.48 -7.43 18.22
N LYS A 21 29.74 -7.76 17.92
CA LYS A 21 30.74 -6.73 17.61
C LYS A 21 30.40 -6.12 16.24
N PHE A 22 30.21 -4.81 16.22
CA PHE A 22 30.24 -3.98 15.02
C PHE A 22 31.69 -3.52 14.85
N ALA A 23 32.31 -3.79 13.71
CA ALA A 23 33.68 -3.35 13.49
C ALA A 23 33.69 -1.83 13.27
N THR A 24 34.02 -1.05 14.31
CA THR A 24 34.45 0.34 14.13
C THR A 24 35.87 0.31 13.58
N ARG A 25 36.03 0.64 12.30
CA ARG A 25 37.33 1.07 11.80
C ARG A 25 37.54 2.49 12.31
N ASP A 26 38.49 2.66 13.23
CA ASP A 26 39.02 3.98 13.57
C ASP A 26 39.72 4.56 12.35
N ASN A 27 38.98 5.30 11.51
CA ASN A 27 39.47 6.43 10.74
C ASN A 27 38.32 7.12 10.01
N ASP A 28 38.25 8.44 10.19
CA ASP A 28 37.31 9.37 9.59
C ASP A 28 37.23 9.26 8.06
N SER A 29 36.06 8.90 7.55
CA SER A 29 35.53 9.35 6.26
C SER A 29 34.04 9.00 6.16
N GLU A 30 33.20 10.01 5.99
CA GLU A 30 31.77 9.87 5.70
C GLU A 30 31.54 9.13 4.37
N SER A 31 31.33 7.82 4.41
CA SER A 31 30.56 7.05 3.42
C SER A 31 30.44 5.57 3.83
N GLU A 32 29.21 5.07 3.80
CA GLU A 32 28.72 3.69 3.59
C GLU A 32 29.42 2.49 4.27
N ASP A 33 28.58 1.66 4.91
CA ASP A 33 28.81 0.28 5.35
C ASP A 33 29.83 0.01 6.46
N THR A 34 29.44 0.29 7.71
CA THR A 34 29.93 -0.49 8.86
C THR A 34 29.46 -1.95 8.72
N PRO A 35 30.37 -2.95 8.62
CA PRO A 35 29.99 -4.33 8.41
C PRO A 35 29.44 -4.95 9.70
N SER A 36 28.28 -5.61 9.59
CA SER A 36 27.77 -6.51 10.63
C SER A 36 28.62 -7.78 10.68
N SER A 37 28.73 -8.39 11.86
CA SER A 37 29.26 -9.76 12.01
C SER A 37 28.28 -10.83 11.49
N ILE A 38 27.08 -10.44 11.06
CA ILE A 38 26.11 -11.31 10.39
C ILE A 38 26.27 -11.15 8.87
N PRO A 39 26.67 -12.21 8.13
CA PRO A 39 26.80 -12.15 6.68
C PRO A 39 25.48 -11.73 6.02
N GLY A 40 25.51 -10.67 5.22
CA GLY A 40 24.35 -10.18 4.46
C GLY A 40 23.35 -9.32 5.26
N VAL A 41 23.72 -8.80 6.43
CA VAL A 41 22.89 -7.89 7.23
C VAL A 41 23.66 -6.59 7.48
N SER A 42 23.06 -5.42 7.28
CA SER A 42 23.74 -4.15 7.58
C SER A 42 23.81 -3.90 9.09
N ALA A 43 24.76 -3.07 9.55
CA ALA A 43 24.81 -2.70 10.97
C ALA A 43 23.52 -1.99 11.45
N VAL A 44 22.86 -1.25 10.55
CA VAL A 44 21.57 -0.58 10.82
C VAL A 44 20.45 -1.61 11.00
N GLU A 45 20.37 -2.63 10.15
CA GLU A 45 19.38 -3.71 10.29
C GLU A 45 19.59 -4.54 11.56
N ALA A 46 20.85 -4.83 11.90
CA ALA A 46 21.19 -5.54 13.12
C ALA A 46 20.83 -4.75 14.39
N ALA A 47 21.01 -3.41 14.36
CA ALA A 47 20.57 -2.52 15.43
C ALA A 47 19.03 -2.45 15.56
N PHE A 48 18.29 -2.55 14.45
CA PHE A 48 16.83 -2.62 14.46
C PHE A 48 16.28 -3.94 15.01
N LEU A 49 16.90 -5.08 14.67
CA LEU A 49 16.45 -6.41 15.11
C LEU A 49 16.77 -6.68 16.58
N LEU A 50 17.86 -6.09 17.10
CA LEU A 50 18.35 -6.30 18.46
C LEU A 50 18.78 -4.96 19.09
N PRO A 51 17.82 -4.06 19.40
CA PRO A 51 18.11 -2.69 19.83
C PRO A 51 18.91 -2.58 21.14
N ASN A 52 18.96 -3.65 21.93
CA ASN A 52 19.72 -3.75 23.18
C ASN A 52 20.87 -4.78 23.12
N GLY A 53 21.15 -5.38 21.95
CA GLY A 53 22.21 -6.36 21.74
C GLY A 53 21.99 -7.76 22.37
N HIS A 54 21.03 -7.90 23.29
CA HIS A 54 20.81 -9.12 24.08
C HIS A 54 20.04 -10.20 23.32
N ILE A 55 20.75 -11.03 22.55
CA ILE A 55 20.15 -12.13 21.77
C ILE A 55 19.78 -13.38 22.58
N ILE A 56 20.48 -13.64 23.70
CA ILE A 56 20.33 -14.90 24.44
C ILE A 56 18.92 -15.10 25.01
N PRO A 57 18.30 -14.13 25.71
CA PRO A 57 16.95 -14.32 26.24
C PRO A 57 15.95 -14.69 25.13
N LEU A 58 16.05 -14.06 23.96
CA LEU A 58 15.20 -14.32 22.80
C LEU A 58 15.39 -15.73 22.26
N VAL A 59 16.65 -16.16 22.08
CA VAL A 59 16.95 -17.53 21.62
C VAL A 59 16.43 -18.56 22.61
N LEU A 60 16.66 -18.38 23.91
CA LEU A 60 16.22 -19.32 24.93
C LEU A 60 14.69 -19.39 25.06
N ASN A 61 13.99 -18.27 24.92
CA ASN A 61 12.52 -18.25 24.89
C ASN A 61 11.99 -19.01 23.68
N ARG A 62 12.52 -18.73 22.49
CA ARG A 62 12.11 -19.42 21.25
C ARG A 62 12.32 -20.94 21.31
N ILE A 63 13.38 -21.39 21.98
CA ILE A 63 13.64 -22.82 22.24
C ILE A 63 12.53 -23.41 23.12
N LYS A 64 12.17 -22.72 24.20
CA LYS A 64 11.09 -23.15 25.10
C LYS A 64 9.72 -23.14 24.42
N ASP A 65 9.42 -22.12 23.63
CA ASP A 65 8.14 -21.98 22.90
C ASP A 65 7.92 -23.13 21.91
N LYS A 66 9.02 -23.70 21.37
CA LYS A 66 8.96 -24.91 20.54
C LYS A 66 8.87 -26.21 21.34
N GLY A 67 8.77 -26.13 22.67
CA GLY A 67 8.55 -27.27 23.56
C GLY A 67 9.82 -28.03 23.94
N PHE A 68 11.00 -27.41 23.79
CA PHE A 68 12.23 -27.98 24.34
C PHE A 68 12.42 -27.59 25.81
N GLU A 69 12.87 -28.55 26.61
CA GLU A 69 13.35 -28.33 27.97
C GLU A 69 14.88 -28.20 27.94
N ILE A 70 15.43 -27.12 28.51
CA ILE A 70 16.88 -26.95 28.63
C ILE A 70 17.34 -27.69 29.89
N VAL A 71 17.94 -28.86 29.70
CA VAL A 71 18.40 -29.73 30.81
C VAL A 71 19.75 -29.28 31.35
N GLN A 72 20.63 -28.82 30.46
CA GLN A 72 21.95 -28.33 30.86
C GLN A 72 22.33 -27.11 30.03
N ARG A 73 22.97 -26.13 30.67
CA ARG A 73 23.47 -24.91 30.06
C ARG A 73 24.86 -24.61 30.62
N ARG A 74 25.87 -24.47 29.75
CA ARG A 74 27.23 -24.09 30.15
C ARG A 74 27.92 -23.26 29.08
N MET A 75 28.78 -22.34 29.51
CA MET A 75 29.73 -21.70 28.58
C MET A 75 30.93 -22.63 28.38
N TYR A 76 31.38 -22.79 27.14
CA TYR A 76 32.51 -23.65 26.78
C TYR A 76 33.39 -22.95 25.74
N GLN A 77 34.69 -22.83 26.03
CA GLN A 77 35.68 -22.31 25.10
C GLN A 77 36.29 -23.48 24.32
N PHE A 78 36.08 -23.51 23.00
CA PHE A 78 36.69 -24.54 22.16
C PHE A 78 38.17 -24.23 21.90
N THR A 79 39.02 -25.25 22.00
CA THR A 79 40.34 -25.20 21.36
C THR A 79 40.20 -25.50 19.87
N LYS A 80 41.18 -25.09 19.06
CA LYS A 80 41.21 -25.44 17.62
C LYS A 80 41.28 -26.95 17.37
N ALA A 81 41.90 -27.70 18.29
CA ALA A 81 41.94 -29.15 18.23
C ALA A 81 40.55 -29.76 18.47
N ASP A 82 39.85 -29.30 19.52
CA ASP A 82 38.49 -29.77 19.85
C ASP A 82 37.51 -29.45 18.73
N ALA A 83 37.53 -28.22 18.21
CA ALA A 83 36.65 -27.81 17.13
C ALA A 83 36.90 -28.61 15.85
N ARG A 84 38.17 -28.85 15.49
CA ARG A 84 38.50 -29.67 14.31
C ARG A 84 38.02 -31.11 14.46
N HIS A 85 38.17 -31.70 15.64
CA HIS A 85 37.67 -33.05 15.93
C HIS A 85 36.13 -33.09 15.88
N LEU A 86 35.45 -32.11 16.50
CA LEU A 86 33.99 -32.05 16.53
C LEU A 86 33.37 -31.85 15.14
N PHE A 87 34.00 -31.06 14.27
CA PHE A 87 33.50 -30.73 12.93
C PHE A 87 34.22 -31.48 11.80
N THR A 88 34.77 -32.66 12.08
CA THR A 88 35.45 -33.49 11.06
C THR A 88 34.50 -33.89 9.93
N TYR A 89 33.22 -34.14 10.23
CA TYR A 89 32.20 -34.40 9.20
C TYR A 89 32.01 -33.21 8.26
N GLU A 90 31.87 -31.99 8.80
CA GLU A 90 31.73 -30.78 7.98
C GLU A 90 32.97 -30.54 7.10
N GLN A 91 34.17 -30.83 7.62
CA GLN A 91 35.40 -30.76 6.85
C GLN A 91 35.40 -31.71 5.64
N GLN A 92 34.94 -32.95 5.84
CA GLN A 92 35.00 -34.00 4.82
C GLN A 92 33.93 -33.86 3.74
N TYR A 93 32.76 -33.33 4.10
CA TYR A 93 31.61 -33.27 3.20
C TYR A 93 31.31 -31.86 2.70
N ARG A 94 31.32 -30.86 3.56
CA ARG A 94 30.83 -29.51 3.25
C ARG A 94 31.93 -28.56 2.80
N PHE A 95 33.08 -28.60 3.46
CA PHE A 95 34.23 -27.77 3.15
C PHE A 95 35.32 -28.53 2.38
N LYS A 96 34.97 -29.66 1.76
CA LYS A 96 35.91 -30.53 1.06
C LYS A 96 36.72 -29.79 -0.01
N GLU A 97 36.09 -28.86 -0.70
CA GLU A 97 36.68 -28.08 -1.81
C GLU A 97 37.14 -26.68 -1.37
N ASP A 98 36.92 -26.30 -0.11
CA ASP A 98 37.22 -24.96 0.39
C ASP A 98 37.88 -25.01 1.80
N PRO A 99 39.20 -25.32 1.85
CA PRO A 99 39.93 -25.39 3.10
C PRO A 99 40.10 -24.02 3.80
N GLU A 100 40.03 -22.92 3.04
CA GLU A 100 40.10 -21.56 3.60
C GLU A 100 38.82 -21.21 4.34
N ALA A 101 37.65 -21.53 3.79
CA ALA A 101 36.38 -21.38 4.50
C ALA A 101 36.31 -22.24 5.76
N PHE A 102 36.86 -23.46 5.74
CA PHE A 102 36.93 -24.27 6.96
C PHE A 102 37.84 -23.65 8.03
N ALA A 103 38.98 -23.07 7.63
CA ALA A 103 39.86 -22.37 8.55
C ALA A 103 39.18 -21.12 9.16
N ALA A 104 38.44 -20.35 8.35
CA ALA A 104 37.65 -19.22 8.82
C ALA A 104 36.53 -19.66 9.79
N PHE A 105 35.84 -20.76 9.48
CA PHE A 105 34.83 -21.36 10.35
C PHE A 105 35.40 -21.77 11.72
N LEU A 106 36.55 -22.46 11.74
CA LEU A 106 37.23 -22.83 12.98
C LEU A 106 37.66 -21.59 13.79
N ASN A 107 38.14 -20.54 13.12
CA ASN A 107 38.49 -19.29 13.78
C ASN A 107 37.26 -18.61 14.42
N SER A 108 36.10 -18.61 13.76
CA SER A 108 34.86 -18.07 14.35
C SER A 108 34.44 -18.83 15.61
N ILE A 109 34.42 -20.16 15.59
CA ILE A 109 33.99 -20.97 16.75
C ILE A 109 34.98 -20.90 17.91
N THR A 110 36.26 -20.69 17.64
CA THR A 110 37.32 -20.60 18.65
C THR A 110 37.64 -19.17 19.10
N SER A 111 36.97 -18.17 18.53
CA SER A 111 37.19 -16.74 18.82
C SER A 111 36.79 -16.32 20.24
N GLY A 112 35.98 -17.14 20.92
CA GLY A 112 35.45 -16.84 22.25
C GLY A 112 34.60 -17.98 22.82
N PRO A 113 33.92 -17.76 23.95
CA PRO A 113 33.21 -18.82 24.65
C PRO A 113 31.85 -19.08 23.97
N SER A 114 31.61 -20.32 23.57
CA SER A 114 30.33 -20.77 23.01
C SER A 114 29.35 -21.15 24.13
N LEU A 115 28.04 -21.04 23.88
CA LEU A 115 27.03 -21.54 24.81
C LEU A 115 26.64 -22.97 24.41
N ALA A 116 26.99 -23.94 25.24
CA ALA A 116 26.58 -25.33 25.08
C ALA A 116 25.26 -25.59 25.83
N LEU A 117 24.29 -26.15 25.12
CA LEU A 117 22.97 -26.49 25.62
C LEU A 117 22.71 -27.99 25.39
N VAL A 118 22.13 -28.64 26.39
CA VAL A 118 21.51 -29.96 26.23
C VAL A 118 20.01 -29.74 26.28
N LEU A 119 19.34 -29.99 25.16
CA LEU A 119 17.90 -29.84 25.02
C LEU A 119 17.23 -31.20 25.03
N LYS A 120 16.17 -31.31 25.83
CA LYS A 120 15.29 -32.48 25.89
C LYS A 120 13.98 -32.14 25.21
N LEU A 121 13.50 -33.05 24.37
CA LEU A 121 12.14 -33.02 23.84
C LEU A 121 11.28 -34.01 24.64
N PRO A 122 10.23 -33.57 25.34
CA PRO A 122 9.38 -34.46 26.13
C PRO A 122 8.80 -35.61 25.28
N THR A 123 8.67 -36.79 25.90
CA THR A 123 8.23 -38.03 25.26
C THR A 123 6.88 -37.90 24.55
N ALA A 124 5.98 -37.04 25.05
CA ALA A 124 4.69 -36.72 24.41
C ALA A 124 4.85 -36.08 23.02
N LEU A 125 5.94 -35.34 22.79
CA LEU A 125 6.24 -34.67 21.52
C LEU A 125 7.23 -35.46 20.66
N ALA A 126 7.97 -36.39 21.24
CA ALA A 126 8.94 -37.22 20.54
C ALA A 126 8.30 -38.39 19.77
N LEU A 127 7.06 -38.79 20.10
CA LEU A 127 6.31 -39.86 19.44
C LEU A 127 7.10 -41.18 19.26
N GLY A 128 8.07 -41.44 20.14
CA GLY A 128 8.92 -42.64 20.10
C GLY A 128 10.09 -42.59 19.10
N ASP A 129 10.37 -41.47 18.44
CA ASP A 129 11.54 -41.30 17.57
C ASP A 129 12.73 -40.74 18.36
N ALA A 130 13.81 -41.53 18.47
CA ALA A 130 15.05 -41.13 19.15
C ALA A 130 15.71 -39.89 18.53
N ASN A 131 15.48 -39.63 17.24
CA ASN A 131 16.00 -38.46 16.52
C ASN A 131 15.02 -37.28 16.49
N ALA A 132 13.86 -37.37 17.16
CA ALA A 132 12.84 -36.32 17.13
C ALA A 132 13.39 -34.96 17.58
N ALA A 133 14.22 -34.95 18.63
CA ALA A 133 14.85 -33.73 19.12
C ALA A 133 15.79 -33.09 18.09
N ILE A 134 16.55 -33.89 17.35
CA ILE A 134 17.46 -33.41 16.29
C ILE A 134 16.66 -32.85 15.12
N LYS A 135 15.65 -33.58 14.63
CA LYS A 135 14.79 -33.12 13.52
C LYS A 135 14.10 -31.80 13.85
N LYS A 136 13.51 -31.72 15.04
CA LYS A 136 12.82 -30.51 15.51
C LYS A 136 13.78 -29.35 15.75
N TRP A 137 15.02 -29.62 16.14
CA TRP A 137 16.06 -28.59 16.23
C TRP A 137 16.47 -28.07 14.85
N VAL A 138 16.67 -28.95 13.87
CA VAL A 138 17.01 -28.55 12.49
C VAL A 138 15.91 -27.68 11.89
N GLU A 139 14.64 -28.03 12.11
CA GLU A 139 13.50 -27.21 11.71
C GLU A 139 13.52 -25.83 12.40
N LEU A 140 13.80 -25.78 13.70
CA LEU A 140 13.83 -24.53 14.47
C LEU A 140 15.02 -23.63 14.08
N ALA A 141 16.19 -24.21 13.85
CA ALA A 141 17.40 -23.49 13.47
C ALA A 141 17.29 -22.90 12.05
N GLY A 142 16.48 -23.52 11.19
CA GLY A 142 16.26 -23.08 9.81
C GLY A 142 17.44 -23.42 8.89
N ASP A 143 17.46 -22.79 7.72
CA ASP A 143 18.57 -22.99 6.78
C ASP A 143 19.90 -22.50 7.35
N TRP A 144 20.98 -23.16 6.96
CA TRP A 144 22.32 -22.83 7.43
C TRP A 144 22.83 -21.48 6.89
N ASP A 145 22.36 -21.08 5.70
CA ASP A 145 22.67 -19.79 5.10
C ASP A 145 21.72 -18.75 5.70
N PRO A 146 22.23 -17.76 6.45
CA PRO A 146 21.39 -16.76 7.11
C PRO A 146 20.55 -15.95 6.12
N VAL A 147 21.00 -15.78 4.87
CA VAL A 147 20.25 -15.06 3.82
C VAL A 147 19.06 -15.90 3.36
N VAL A 148 19.26 -17.20 3.12
CA VAL A 148 18.18 -18.12 2.73
C VAL A 148 17.21 -18.33 3.88
N ALA A 149 17.73 -18.53 5.10
CA ALA A 149 16.93 -18.65 6.30
C ALA A 149 16.07 -17.40 6.53
N ARG A 150 16.63 -16.20 6.31
CA ARG A 150 15.90 -14.93 6.39
C ARG A 150 14.86 -14.81 5.29
N LYS A 151 15.16 -15.18 4.03
CA LYS A 151 14.16 -15.18 2.94
C LYS A 151 13.00 -16.14 3.23
N LYS A 152 13.29 -17.35 3.72
CA LYS A 152 12.23 -18.29 4.11
C LYS A 152 11.51 -17.84 5.37
N ALA A 153 12.20 -17.25 6.34
CA ALA A 153 11.58 -16.68 7.54
C ALA A 153 10.75 -15.45 7.21
N LEU A 154 11.11 -14.62 6.24
CA LEU A 154 10.34 -13.47 5.74
C LEU A 154 9.12 -13.93 4.95
N ALA A 155 9.29 -14.96 4.10
CA ALA A 155 8.20 -15.58 3.36
C ALA A 155 7.23 -16.34 4.28
N ALA A 156 7.74 -16.96 5.35
CA ALA A 156 6.96 -17.62 6.39
C ALA A 156 6.43 -16.63 7.44
N SER A 157 7.09 -15.49 7.63
CA SER A 157 6.59 -14.35 8.40
C SER A 157 5.60 -13.57 7.55
N THR A 158 4.50 -14.24 7.20
CA THR A 158 3.22 -13.56 7.44
C THR A 158 3.22 -13.15 8.91
N PRO A 159 2.85 -11.91 9.27
CA PRO A 159 2.93 -11.43 10.65
C PRO A 159 2.13 -12.38 11.56
N HIS A 160 2.82 -13.29 12.23
CA HIS A 160 2.24 -14.36 13.05
C HIS A 160 2.05 -13.94 14.51
N ASP A 161 1.91 -12.63 14.76
CA ASP A 161 1.57 -12.06 16.09
C ASP A 161 0.50 -10.95 16.01
N HIS A 162 -0.26 -10.87 14.92
CA HIS A 162 -1.64 -10.46 15.07
C HIS A 162 -2.45 -11.75 15.25
N ALA A 163 -2.90 -12.02 16.48
CA ALA A 163 -4.11 -12.81 16.65
C ALA A 163 -5.08 -12.33 15.57
N LEU A 164 -5.50 -13.21 14.65
CA LEU A 164 -6.37 -12.84 13.54
C LEU A 164 -7.55 -12.09 14.17
N LEU A 165 -7.59 -10.77 14.07
CA LEU A 165 -8.65 -9.97 14.67
C LEU A 165 -9.84 -10.06 13.71
N PRO A 166 -11.07 -10.13 14.24
CA PRO A 166 -12.25 -10.09 13.38
C PRO A 166 -12.24 -8.82 12.53
N VAL A 167 -12.80 -8.95 11.34
CA VAL A 167 -13.09 -7.78 10.50
C VAL A 167 -14.38 -7.18 11.01
N ILE A 168 -14.39 -5.91 11.38
CA ILE A 168 -15.55 -5.21 11.90
C ILE A 168 -15.84 -3.99 11.03
N GLY A 169 -17.04 -3.95 10.48
CA GLY A 169 -17.62 -2.77 9.85
C GLY A 169 -18.77 -2.22 10.67
N CYS A 170 -18.97 -0.91 10.62
CA CYS A 170 -20.09 -0.25 11.30
C CYS A 170 -21.00 0.44 10.28
N PHE A 171 -22.31 0.33 10.49
CA PHE A 171 -23.31 1.16 9.82
C PHE A 171 -23.93 2.11 10.86
N LEU A 172 -23.77 3.41 10.66
CA LEU A 172 -24.28 4.44 11.56
C LEU A 172 -25.70 4.85 11.18
N GLY A 173 -26.57 5.00 12.17
CA GLY A 173 -27.95 5.43 11.96
C GLY A 173 -28.83 4.33 11.36
N LYS A 174 -29.73 4.70 10.44
CA LYS A 174 -30.70 3.80 9.79
C LYS A 174 -30.71 4.00 8.28
N CYS A 175 -31.01 2.93 7.54
CA CYS A 175 -31.21 3.01 6.10
C CYS A 175 -32.46 3.82 5.71
N ASP A 176 -32.42 4.39 4.50
CA ASP A 176 -33.52 5.06 3.83
C ASP A 176 -34.45 4.02 3.18
N GLY A 177 -35.42 3.55 3.95
CA GLY A 177 -36.39 2.57 3.48
C GLY A 177 -35.84 1.15 3.27
N GLN A 178 -36.72 0.29 2.78
CA GLN A 178 -36.49 -1.16 2.69
C GLN A 178 -35.50 -1.54 1.59
N GLU A 179 -35.51 -0.87 0.44
CA GLU A 179 -34.64 -1.20 -0.70
C GLU A 179 -33.15 -0.99 -0.39
N GLN A 180 -32.80 0.11 0.29
CA GLN A 180 -31.42 0.36 0.71
C GLN A 180 -30.98 -0.66 1.76
N PHE A 181 -31.85 -0.98 2.71
CA PHE A 181 -31.59 -1.98 3.74
C PHE A 181 -31.33 -3.37 3.13
N GLU A 182 -32.18 -3.80 2.19
CA GLU A 182 -31.99 -5.07 1.46
C GLU A 182 -30.71 -5.07 0.64
N SER A 183 -30.41 -3.97 -0.06
CA SER A 183 -29.17 -3.82 -0.83
C SER A 183 -27.92 -3.95 0.07
N LEU A 184 -27.97 -3.35 1.27
CA LEU A 184 -26.91 -3.43 2.27
C LEU A 184 -26.72 -4.86 2.78
N GLN A 185 -27.82 -5.55 3.12
CA GLN A 185 -27.78 -6.94 3.57
C GLN A 185 -27.26 -7.89 2.48
N ILE A 186 -27.71 -7.73 1.23
CA ILE A 186 -27.26 -8.55 0.10
C ILE A 186 -25.75 -8.36 -0.12
N ALA A 187 -25.27 -7.12 -0.13
CA ALA A 187 -23.85 -6.82 -0.33
C ALA A 187 -22.97 -7.35 0.81
N ALA A 188 -23.41 -7.17 2.07
CA ALA A 188 -22.72 -7.68 3.24
C ALA A 188 -22.64 -9.23 3.22
N LYS A 189 -23.77 -9.90 2.95
CA LYS A 189 -23.86 -11.36 2.88
C LYS A 189 -23.00 -11.93 1.75
N ALA A 190 -23.01 -11.29 0.59
CA ALA A 190 -22.19 -11.71 -0.55
C ALA A 190 -20.68 -11.70 -0.22
N GLN A 191 -20.23 -10.80 0.66
CA GLN A 191 -18.84 -10.68 1.10
C GLN A 191 -18.54 -11.45 2.40
N GLY A 192 -19.51 -12.21 2.92
CA GLY A 192 -19.36 -13.08 4.08
C GLY A 192 -19.47 -12.37 5.43
N PHE A 193 -20.10 -11.18 5.50
CA PHE A 193 -20.33 -10.49 6.76
C PHE A 193 -21.51 -11.07 7.52
N VAL A 194 -21.29 -11.36 8.80
CA VAL A 194 -22.30 -11.67 9.80
C VAL A 194 -22.95 -10.37 10.25
N TRP A 195 -24.27 -10.30 10.09
CA TRP A 195 -25.06 -9.14 10.48
C TRP A 195 -25.34 -9.13 11.98
N VAL A 196 -25.03 -8.03 12.65
CA VAL A 196 -25.32 -7.82 14.08
C VAL A 196 -26.19 -6.59 14.23
N ASP A 197 -27.47 -6.81 14.53
CA ASP A 197 -28.41 -5.71 14.78
C ASP A 197 -28.17 -5.09 16.16
N CYS A 198 -27.68 -3.85 16.17
CA CYS A 198 -27.34 -3.10 17.38
C CYS A 198 -28.34 -1.96 17.66
N THR A 199 -29.52 -1.97 17.02
CA THR A 199 -30.55 -0.95 17.23
C THR A 199 -31.07 -0.91 18.68
N SER A 200 -30.94 -2.01 19.43
CA SER A 200 -31.28 -2.11 20.86
C SER A 200 -30.20 -1.58 21.82
N THR A 201 -29.17 -0.87 21.31
CA THR A 201 -28.05 -0.28 22.08
C THR A 201 -27.30 -1.29 22.96
N PRO A 202 -26.54 -2.23 22.37
CA PRO A 202 -25.64 -3.07 23.15
C PRO A 202 -24.52 -2.23 23.78
N SER A 203 -24.03 -2.65 24.95
CA SER A 203 -22.83 -2.04 25.54
C SER A 203 -21.57 -2.46 24.79
N ALA A 204 -20.54 -1.60 24.76
CA ALA A 204 -19.26 -1.91 24.14
C ALA A 204 -18.63 -3.20 24.73
N GLN A 205 -18.83 -3.45 26.03
CA GLN A 205 -18.41 -4.69 26.68
C GLN A 205 -19.07 -5.95 26.09
N LYS A 206 -20.38 -5.91 25.83
CA LYS A 206 -21.09 -7.03 25.19
C LYS A 206 -20.60 -7.25 23.75
N LEU A 207 -20.32 -6.17 23.03
CA LEU A 207 -19.74 -6.26 21.68
C LEU A 207 -18.33 -6.85 21.73
N ARG A 208 -17.50 -6.44 22.68
CA ARG A 208 -16.17 -7.03 22.90
C ARG A 208 -16.25 -8.54 23.15
N GLU A 209 -17.15 -8.96 24.04
CA GLU A 209 -17.40 -10.39 24.32
C GLU A 209 -17.96 -11.17 23.13
N LEU A 210 -18.64 -10.50 22.19
CA LEU A 210 -19.15 -11.12 20.98
C LEU A 210 -18.07 -11.22 19.89
N LEU A 211 -17.36 -10.13 19.65
CA LEU A 211 -16.44 -9.95 18.53
C LEU A 211 -15.08 -10.59 18.81
N LEU A 212 -14.54 -10.42 20.03
CA LEU A 212 -13.19 -10.87 20.39
C LEU A 212 -13.18 -12.22 21.12
N ARG A 213 -14.14 -13.12 20.82
CA ARG A 213 -14.17 -14.46 21.42
C ARG A 213 -12.90 -15.23 21.06
N ALA A 214 -12.42 -16.08 21.98
CA ALA A 214 -11.15 -16.81 21.86
C ALA A 214 -10.99 -17.72 20.61
N HIS A 215 -12.04 -17.87 19.78
CA HIS A 215 -12.06 -18.66 18.55
C HIS A 215 -12.54 -17.88 17.31
N ALA A 216 -12.89 -16.59 17.44
CA ALA A 216 -13.47 -15.76 16.40
C ALA A 216 -12.41 -14.89 15.71
N GLY A 217 -11.43 -15.53 15.06
CA GLY A 217 -10.33 -14.77 14.45
C GLY A 217 -10.52 -14.40 12.97
N ARG A 218 -11.44 -15.06 12.27
CA ARG A 218 -11.59 -14.92 10.80
C ARG A 218 -12.96 -14.40 10.39
N GLU A 219 -13.84 -14.14 11.35
CA GLU A 219 -15.19 -13.72 11.09
C GLU A 219 -15.23 -12.25 10.67
N LYS A 220 -16.15 -11.93 9.76
CA LYS A 220 -16.45 -10.56 9.35
C LYS A 220 -17.79 -10.18 9.97
N PHE A 221 -17.85 -9.06 10.68
CA PHE A 221 -19.04 -8.57 11.35
C PHE A 221 -19.44 -7.21 10.80
N LEU A 222 -20.73 -7.01 10.59
CA LEU A 222 -21.32 -5.71 10.30
C LEU A 222 -22.24 -5.33 11.45
N LEU A 223 -21.84 -4.31 12.22
CA LEU A 223 -22.64 -3.74 13.30
C LEU A 223 -23.63 -2.73 12.71
N TYR A 224 -24.92 -3.04 12.73
CA TYR A 224 -25.95 -2.16 12.19
C TYR A 224 -26.55 -1.27 13.29
N GLY A 225 -26.52 0.05 13.09
CA GLY A 225 -27.06 1.04 14.02
C GLY A 225 -26.18 1.29 15.24
N TYR A 226 -24.87 1.04 15.14
CA TYR A 226 -23.89 1.28 16.20
C TYR A 226 -22.56 1.76 15.61
N PRO A 227 -21.82 2.64 16.32
CA PRO A 227 -22.22 3.39 17.51
C PRO A 227 -23.31 4.44 17.24
N GLN A 228 -24.03 4.86 18.27
CA GLN A 228 -25.09 5.88 18.18
C GLN A 228 -24.65 7.26 18.72
N THR A 229 -23.61 7.30 19.55
CA THR A 229 -23.08 8.53 20.16
C THR A 229 -21.55 8.56 20.09
N SER A 230 -20.96 9.76 20.15
CA SER A 230 -19.50 9.95 20.16
C SER A 230 -18.84 9.23 21.34
N ALA A 231 -19.47 9.21 22.52
CA ALA A 231 -18.99 8.47 23.68
C ALA A 231 -18.93 6.96 23.44
N GLN A 232 -19.98 6.37 22.84
CA GLN A 232 -19.99 4.95 22.47
C GLN A 232 -18.94 4.61 21.41
N ALA A 233 -18.69 5.52 20.46
CA ALA A 233 -17.66 5.33 19.45
C ALA A 233 -16.27 5.31 20.09
N ALA A 234 -15.96 6.28 20.97
CA ALA A 234 -14.70 6.31 21.69
C ALA A 234 -14.50 5.06 22.57
N GLU A 235 -15.53 4.66 23.33
CA GLU A 235 -15.49 3.44 24.15
C GLU A 235 -15.30 2.17 23.30
N PHE A 236 -15.93 2.09 22.13
CA PHE A 236 -15.77 0.98 21.21
C PHE A 236 -14.34 0.88 20.66
N LEU A 237 -13.76 2.01 20.25
CA LEU A 237 -12.39 2.06 19.75
C LEU A 237 -11.38 1.62 20.82
N ASP A 238 -11.62 1.99 22.08
CA ASP A 238 -10.77 1.61 23.21
C ASP A 238 -10.89 0.12 23.59
N LEU A 239 -12.12 -0.41 23.66
CA LEU A 239 -12.38 -1.77 24.15
C LEU A 239 -12.29 -2.87 23.09
N VAL A 240 -12.63 -2.55 21.83
CA VAL A 240 -12.71 -3.51 20.72
C VAL A 240 -11.62 -3.25 19.68
N GLY A 241 -11.38 -1.97 19.35
CA GLY A 241 -10.42 -1.54 18.33
C GLY A 241 -11.08 -0.85 17.13
N SER A 242 -10.25 -0.36 16.20
CA SER A 242 -10.72 0.35 15.01
C SER A 242 -11.52 -0.54 14.05
N PRO A 243 -12.75 -0.17 13.67
CA PRO A 243 -13.44 -0.83 12.57
C PRO A 243 -12.70 -0.52 11.26
N GLN A 244 -12.69 -1.45 10.31
CA GLN A 244 -12.00 -1.21 9.03
C GLN A 244 -12.79 -0.26 8.12
N PHE A 245 -14.10 -0.15 8.33
CA PHE A 245 -14.91 0.81 7.62
C PHE A 245 -16.15 1.25 8.41
N VAL A 246 -16.64 2.44 8.06
CA VAL A 246 -17.87 3.04 8.58
C VAL A 246 -18.74 3.50 7.42
N ILE A 247 -20.00 3.09 7.42
CA ILE A 247 -20.99 3.45 6.41
C ILE A 247 -22.07 4.27 7.09
N HIS A 248 -22.51 5.35 6.46
CA HIS A 248 -23.68 6.09 6.91
C HIS A 248 -24.46 6.63 5.71
N ASN A 249 -25.66 7.16 5.95
CA ASN A 249 -26.45 7.82 4.91
C ASN A 249 -26.90 9.21 5.36
N SER A 250 -26.23 10.27 4.87
CA SER A 250 -26.56 11.63 5.27
C SER A 250 -27.91 12.13 4.74
N SER A 251 -28.52 11.49 3.72
CA SER A 251 -29.80 11.94 3.15
C SER A 251 -31.02 11.55 3.97
N ALA A 252 -30.92 10.46 4.76
CA ALA A 252 -32.07 9.81 5.41
C ALA A 252 -32.03 9.88 6.92
N SER A 253 -30.84 9.75 7.51
CA SER A 253 -30.63 9.81 8.95
C SER A 253 -29.37 10.62 9.20
N PRO A 254 -29.48 11.92 9.48
CA PRO A 254 -28.30 12.75 9.74
C PRO A 254 -27.60 12.22 10.99
N VAL A 255 -26.41 11.66 10.77
CA VAL A 255 -25.52 11.24 11.85
C VAL A 255 -24.97 12.50 12.51
N ALA A 256 -24.92 12.51 13.85
CA ALA A 256 -24.37 13.64 14.59
C ALA A 256 -22.92 13.95 14.12
N PRO A 257 -22.58 15.21 13.81
CA PRO A 257 -21.23 15.57 13.38
C PRO A 257 -20.15 15.15 14.37
N GLU A 258 -20.44 15.24 15.67
CA GLU A 258 -19.55 14.83 16.76
C GLU A 258 -19.21 13.34 16.73
N LEU A 259 -20.14 12.49 16.25
CA LEU A 259 -19.90 11.06 16.09
C LEU A 259 -18.97 10.79 14.89
N LEU A 260 -19.20 11.46 13.76
CA LEU A 260 -18.31 11.35 12.60
C LEU A 260 -16.90 11.87 12.92
N ALA A 261 -16.80 12.92 13.72
CA ALA A 261 -15.52 13.49 14.14
C ALA A 261 -14.62 12.48 14.89
N VAL A 262 -15.21 11.54 15.65
CA VAL A 262 -14.45 10.46 16.29
C VAL A 262 -13.75 9.59 15.24
N PHE A 263 -14.44 9.21 14.17
CA PHE A 263 -13.85 8.41 13.09
C PHE A 263 -12.94 9.22 12.17
N ASP A 264 -13.17 10.53 12.03
CA ASP A 264 -12.30 11.42 11.24
C ASP A 264 -10.89 11.56 11.83
N ALA A 265 -10.73 11.31 13.13
CA ALA A 265 -9.43 11.24 13.78
C ALA A 265 -8.62 9.98 13.40
N HIS A 266 -9.23 9.02 12.70
CA HIS A 266 -8.65 7.73 12.33
C HIS A 266 -8.62 7.56 10.79
N PRO A 267 -7.59 8.09 10.10
CA PRO A 267 -7.49 8.05 8.63
C PRO A 267 -7.33 6.64 8.04
N ASP A 268 -7.07 5.63 8.88
CA ASP A 268 -7.05 4.21 8.52
C ASP A 268 -8.46 3.60 8.34
N ILE A 269 -9.51 4.27 8.86
CA ILE A 269 -10.90 3.82 8.75
C ILE A 269 -11.50 4.33 7.44
N SER A 270 -11.89 3.40 6.56
CA SER A 270 -12.58 3.77 5.32
C SER A 270 -14.02 4.22 5.59
N GLN A 271 -14.35 5.47 5.24
CA GLN A 271 -15.68 6.02 5.45
C GLN A 271 -16.46 6.15 4.13
N LEU A 272 -17.73 5.70 4.12
CA LEU A 272 -18.63 5.80 2.97
C LEU A 272 -19.94 6.49 3.34
N ASP A 273 -20.28 7.55 2.60
CA ASP A 273 -21.58 8.21 2.66
C ASP A 273 -22.48 7.73 1.50
N LEU A 274 -23.56 7.04 1.86
CA LEU A 274 -24.56 6.50 0.95
C LEU A 274 -25.53 7.54 0.41
N ALA A 275 -25.47 8.82 0.80
CA ALA A 275 -26.30 9.86 0.16
C ALA A 275 -26.09 9.91 -1.36
N SER A 276 -24.97 9.36 -1.86
CA SER A 276 -24.69 9.16 -3.28
C SER A 276 -25.41 7.95 -3.95
N PHE A 277 -26.27 7.19 -3.25
CA PHE A 277 -26.98 6.02 -3.80
C PHE A 277 -27.96 6.35 -4.92
N GLN A 278 -28.35 7.62 -5.06
CA GLN A 278 -29.13 8.10 -6.21
C GLN A 278 -28.29 8.18 -7.51
N SER A 279 -26.96 8.05 -7.41
CA SER A 279 -26.09 7.87 -8.57
C SER A 279 -25.97 6.39 -8.93
N SER A 280 -25.81 6.08 -10.22
CA SER A 280 -25.70 4.71 -10.77
C SER A 280 -24.63 3.81 -10.14
N ASN A 281 -23.72 4.38 -9.32
CA ASN A 281 -22.54 3.70 -8.80
C ASN A 281 -22.61 3.40 -7.29
N GLY A 282 -23.72 3.72 -6.60
CA GLY A 282 -23.85 3.52 -5.15
C GLY A 282 -23.63 2.08 -4.70
N ALA A 283 -24.28 1.12 -5.39
CA ALA A 283 -24.10 -0.31 -5.10
C ALA A 283 -22.68 -0.80 -5.36
N SER A 284 -21.97 -0.24 -6.34
CA SER A 284 -20.58 -0.57 -6.65
C SER A 284 -19.62 -0.09 -5.55
N LYS A 285 -19.80 1.13 -5.05
CA LYS A 285 -19.02 1.67 -3.92
C LYS A 285 -19.25 0.88 -2.63
N LEU A 286 -20.49 0.44 -2.40
CA LEU A 286 -20.85 -0.38 -1.25
C LEU A 286 -20.15 -1.75 -1.30
N ARG A 287 -20.20 -2.45 -2.44
CA ARG A 287 -19.48 -3.72 -2.64
C ARG A 287 -17.97 -3.53 -2.44
N SER A 288 -17.42 -2.41 -2.92
CA SER A 288 -16.01 -2.08 -2.76
C SER A 288 -15.61 -1.90 -1.29
N THR A 289 -16.46 -1.22 -0.51
CA THR A 289 -16.24 -1.00 0.92
C THR A 289 -16.20 -2.34 1.68
N PHE A 290 -17.10 -3.28 1.36
CA PHE A 290 -17.07 -4.62 1.95
C PHE A 290 -15.90 -5.48 1.47
N SER A 291 -15.47 -5.32 0.22
CA SER A 291 -14.32 -6.04 -0.33
C SER A 291 -13.02 -5.64 0.38
N ARG A 292 -12.89 -4.37 0.79
CA ARG A 292 -11.72 -3.78 1.50
C ARG A 292 -10.40 -3.94 0.75
N LYS A 293 -10.47 -4.24 -0.55
CA LYS A 293 -9.32 -4.42 -1.41
C LYS A 293 -9.39 -3.44 -2.56
N GLN A 294 -8.21 -3.09 -3.06
CA GLN A 294 -8.06 -2.54 -4.39
C GLN A 294 -7.34 -3.54 -5.28
N VAL A 295 -7.91 -3.85 -6.43
CA VAL A 295 -7.41 -4.86 -7.35
C VAL A 295 -6.98 -4.20 -8.65
N VAL A 296 -5.75 -4.50 -9.06
CA VAL A 296 -5.22 -4.15 -10.37
C VAL A 296 -4.83 -5.42 -11.10
N ALA A 297 -5.42 -5.65 -12.26
CA ALA A 297 -5.08 -6.79 -13.12
C ALA A 297 -4.01 -6.39 -14.12
N VAL A 298 -3.03 -7.26 -14.35
CA VAL A 298 -1.99 -7.10 -15.38
C VAL A 298 -2.14 -8.24 -16.39
N VAL A 299 -2.25 -7.88 -17.67
CA VAL A 299 -2.49 -8.80 -18.80
C VAL A 299 -1.55 -8.52 -19.97
N GLY A 300 -1.52 -9.40 -20.97
CA GLY A 300 -0.64 -9.30 -22.13
C GLY A 300 0.74 -9.90 -21.89
N SER A 301 1.80 -9.20 -22.30
CA SER A 301 3.21 -9.66 -22.27
C SER A 301 3.82 -9.66 -20.86
N VAL A 302 3.22 -10.41 -19.93
CA VAL A 302 3.60 -10.44 -18.50
C VAL A 302 4.88 -11.20 -18.19
N ASP A 303 5.30 -12.14 -19.06
CA ASP A 303 6.52 -12.95 -18.90
C ASP A 303 7.81 -12.11 -18.80
N THR A 304 7.73 -10.85 -19.25
CA THR A 304 8.82 -9.89 -19.25
C THR A 304 9.05 -9.21 -17.89
N LEU A 305 8.12 -9.39 -16.95
CA LEU A 305 8.18 -8.79 -15.62
C LEU A 305 9.10 -9.58 -14.69
N GLN A 306 10.09 -8.90 -14.11
CA GLN A 306 10.87 -9.45 -13.00
C GLN A 306 10.06 -9.36 -11.70
N LEU A 307 9.31 -10.41 -11.38
CA LEU A 307 8.37 -10.43 -10.25
C LEU A 307 9.00 -10.10 -8.89
N PRO A 308 10.22 -10.57 -8.55
CA PRO A 308 10.86 -10.17 -7.28
C PRO A 308 11.10 -8.65 -7.21
N GLN A 309 11.63 -8.06 -8.28
CA GLN A 309 11.87 -6.62 -8.37
C GLN A 309 10.55 -5.84 -8.31
N LEU A 310 9.50 -6.34 -8.98
CA LEU A 310 8.18 -5.73 -8.95
C LEU A 310 7.57 -5.74 -7.55
N ARG A 311 7.64 -6.88 -6.83
CA ARG A 311 7.17 -7.03 -5.45
C ARG A 311 7.82 -6.00 -4.52
N ASP A 312 9.14 -5.87 -4.56
CA ASP A 312 9.88 -4.91 -3.75
C ASP A 312 9.51 -3.45 -4.09
N ALA A 313 9.28 -3.16 -5.37
CA ALA A 313 8.96 -1.81 -5.83
C ALA A 313 7.52 -1.35 -5.49
N VAL A 314 6.55 -2.28 -5.42
CA VAL A 314 5.14 -1.94 -5.16
C VAL A 314 4.72 -2.12 -3.70
N ALA A 315 5.49 -2.85 -2.90
CA ALA A 315 5.20 -3.05 -1.47
C ALA A 315 5.04 -1.73 -0.67
N PRO A 316 5.87 -0.68 -0.88
CA PRO A 316 5.67 0.62 -0.21
C PRO A 316 4.34 1.31 -0.55
N LEU A 317 3.72 0.95 -1.68
CA LEU A 317 2.41 1.46 -2.10
C LEU A 317 1.24 0.62 -1.57
N GLY A 318 1.52 -0.38 -0.70
CA GLY A 318 0.51 -1.25 -0.10
C GLY A 318 0.03 -2.38 -1.01
N TYR A 319 0.78 -2.71 -2.07
CA TYR A 319 0.46 -3.82 -2.96
C TYR A 319 1.17 -5.11 -2.54
N ASP A 320 0.42 -6.21 -2.61
CA ASP A 320 0.98 -7.55 -2.75
C ASP A 320 0.80 -8.05 -4.19
N VAL A 321 1.72 -8.88 -4.67
CA VAL A 321 1.74 -9.36 -6.06
C VAL A 321 1.44 -10.85 -6.11
N ILE A 322 0.29 -11.18 -6.68
CA ILE A 322 -0.13 -12.57 -6.91
C ILE A 322 -0.06 -12.93 -8.39
N GLU A 323 0.28 -14.17 -8.66
CA GLU A 323 0.31 -14.74 -10.01
C GLU A 323 -0.93 -15.60 -10.18
N PHE A 324 -1.77 -15.23 -11.16
CA PHE A 324 -2.99 -15.97 -11.46
C PHE A 324 -2.68 -17.03 -12.51
N ASN A 325 -2.62 -18.29 -12.07
CA ASN A 325 -2.07 -19.38 -12.87
C ASN A 325 -2.92 -19.67 -14.13
N HIS A 326 -2.28 -19.68 -15.29
CA HIS A 326 -2.89 -20.00 -16.59
C HIS A 326 -2.96 -21.51 -16.88
N ASP A 327 -2.16 -22.32 -16.19
CA ASP A 327 -2.04 -23.76 -16.48
C ASP A 327 -3.19 -24.60 -15.91
N GLN A 328 -4.06 -23.98 -15.11
CA GLN A 328 -5.23 -24.63 -14.54
C GLN A 328 -6.38 -24.61 -15.56
N VAL A 329 -6.84 -25.80 -15.95
CA VAL A 329 -8.00 -25.92 -16.85
C VAL A 329 -9.27 -25.60 -16.05
N TRP A 330 -9.90 -24.48 -16.38
CA TRP A 330 -11.17 -24.05 -15.78
C TRP A 330 -12.34 -24.68 -16.54
N HIS A 331 -13.31 -25.23 -15.81
CA HIS A 331 -14.49 -25.84 -16.45
C HIS A 331 -15.51 -24.79 -16.90
N ASP A 332 -15.59 -23.65 -16.20
CA ASP A 332 -16.37 -22.48 -16.60
C ASP A 332 -15.77 -21.14 -16.10
N ASP A 333 -16.30 -20.02 -16.60
CA ASP A 333 -15.88 -18.67 -16.22
C ASP A 333 -16.23 -18.32 -14.75
N VAL A 334 -17.20 -19.01 -14.16
CA VAL A 334 -17.70 -18.75 -12.80
C VAL A 334 -16.70 -19.27 -11.77
N GLU A 335 -16.20 -20.48 -11.97
CA GLU A 335 -15.14 -21.11 -11.18
C GLU A 335 -13.88 -20.22 -11.19
N ARG A 336 -13.51 -19.72 -12.37
CA ARG A 336 -12.35 -18.83 -12.55
C ARG A 336 -12.52 -17.50 -11.78
N VAL A 337 -13.71 -16.90 -11.82
CA VAL A 337 -14.05 -15.69 -11.05
C VAL A 337 -13.98 -15.96 -9.54
N HIS A 338 -14.53 -17.08 -9.09
CA HIS A 338 -14.51 -17.46 -7.68
C HIS A 338 -13.09 -17.68 -7.15
N GLU A 339 -12.26 -18.38 -7.93
CA GLU A 339 -10.87 -18.59 -7.55
C GLU A 339 -10.10 -17.27 -7.48
N PHE A 340 -10.28 -16.40 -8.49
CA PHE A 340 -9.65 -15.09 -8.50
C PHE A 340 -10.02 -14.28 -7.25
N GLU A 341 -11.32 -14.21 -6.93
CA GLU A 341 -11.80 -13.52 -5.72
C GLU A 341 -11.23 -14.14 -4.45
N ARG A 342 -11.16 -15.48 -4.37
CA ARG A 342 -10.58 -16.21 -3.23
C ARG A 342 -9.11 -15.85 -3.01
N GLN A 343 -8.30 -15.84 -4.07
CA GLN A 343 -6.88 -15.48 -3.98
C GLN A 343 -6.69 -14.02 -3.55
N VAL A 344 -7.45 -13.09 -4.14
CA VAL A 344 -7.44 -11.67 -3.76
C VAL A 344 -7.83 -11.46 -2.29
N GLN A 345 -8.84 -12.19 -1.81
CA GLN A 345 -9.31 -12.09 -0.42
C GLN A 345 -8.34 -12.72 0.59
N ALA A 346 -7.50 -13.68 0.16
CA ALA A 346 -6.49 -14.31 1.01
C ALA A 346 -5.27 -13.41 1.26
N VAL A 347 -5.00 -12.47 0.35
CA VAL A 347 -3.94 -11.47 0.50
C VAL A 347 -4.23 -10.58 1.71
N GLN A 348 -3.22 -10.29 2.52
CA GLN A 348 -3.36 -9.39 3.67
C GLN A 348 -3.31 -7.91 3.27
N ALA A 349 -2.42 -7.56 2.34
CA ALA A 349 -2.23 -6.18 1.86
C ALA A 349 -3.53 -5.54 1.34
N PRO A 350 -3.76 -4.24 1.56
CA PRO A 350 -4.98 -3.55 1.14
C PRO A 350 -5.13 -3.48 -0.38
N ARG A 351 -4.03 -3.63 -1.13
CA ARG A 351 -4.02 -3.61 -2.58
C ARG A 351 -3.40 -4.90 -3.13
N CYS A 352 -3.90 -5.33 -4.28
CA CYS A 352 -3.49 -6.57 -4.91
C CYS A 352 -3.20 -6.31 -6.38
N LEU A 353 -1.99 -6.66 -6.80
CA LEU A 353 -1.56 -6.66 -8.19
C LEU A 353 -1.59 -8.10 -8.71
N VAL A 354 -2.50 -8.38 -9.64
CA VAL A 354 -2.72 -9.72 -10.16
C VAL A 354 -2.08 -9.86 -11.53
N ILE A 355 -1.00 -10.63 -11.62
CA ILE A 355 -0.26 -10.88 -12.85
C ILE A 355 -0.86 -12.09 -13.57
N GLY A 356 -1.04 -12.00 -14.89
CA GLY A 356 -1.64 -13.08 -15.67
C GLY A 356 -3.16 -13.17 -15.49
N ALA A 357 -3.82 -12.03 -15.28
CA ALA A 357 -5.28 -12.03 -15.19
C ALA A 357 -5.93 -12.39 -16.55
N PRO A 358 -7.20 -12.81 -16.58
CA PRO A 358 -7.88 -13.18 -17.82
C PRO A 358 -7.98 -12.01 -18.81
N GLU A 359 -7.78 -12.25 -20.11
CA GLU A 359 -7.90 -11.21 -21.16
C GLU A 359 -9.34 -11.01 -21.66
N ILE A 360 -10.33 -11.55 -20.94
CA ILE A 360 -11.73 -11.65 -21.37
C ILE A 360 -12.57 -10.53 -20.75
N SER A 361 -13.34 -9.78 -21.55
CA SER A 361 -14.14 -8.66 -21.04
C SER A 361 -15.31 -9.08 -20.13
N SER A 362 -15.95 -10.22 -20.40
CA SER A 362 -17.03 -10.77 -19.56
C SER A 362 -16.58 -11.07 -18.13
N PHE A 363 -15.32 -11.52 -17.96
CA PHE A 363 -14.71 -11.77 -16.66
C PHE A 363 -14.69 -10.50 -15.81
N TYR A 364 -14.17 -9.39 -16.34
CA TYR A 364 -14.07 -8.13 -15.61
C TYR A 364 -15.44 -7.52 -15.28
N LYS A 365 -16.43 -7.69 -16.16
CA LYS A 365 -17.81 -7.28 -15.88
C LYS A 365 -18.40 -8.06 -14.70
N THR A 366 -18.13 -9.37 -14.64
CA THR A 366 -18.57 -10.21 -13.52
C THR A 366 -17.84 -9.85 -12.22
N MET A 367 -16.53 -9.58 -12.29
CA MET A 367 -15.75 -9.09 -11.14
C MET A 367 -16.26 -7.75 -10.62
N GLU A 368 -16.51 -6.77 -11.49
CA GLU A 368 -17.10 -5.48 -11.10
C GLU A 368 -18.47 -5.66 -10.46
N ASN A 369 -19.28 -6.61 -10.93
CA ASN A 369 -20.53 -6.96 -10.27
C ASN A 369 -20.33 -7.62 -8.89
N ARG A 370 -19.18 -8.20 -8.58
CA ARG A 370 -18.96 -8.84 -7.26
C ARG A 370 -18.33 -7.94 -6.24
N ILE A 371 -17.21 -7.33 -6.62
CA ILE A 371 -16.39 -6.51 -5.72
C ILE A 371 -16.56 -5.00 -5.98
N GLY A 372 -17.38 -4.61 -6.96
CA GLY A 372 -17.65 -3.21 -7.27
C GLY A 372 -16.41 -2.47 -7.74
N SER A 373 -16.28 -1.21 -7.31
CA SER A 373 -15.14 -0.34 -7.63
C SER A 373 -13.80 -0.77 -7.04
N SER A 374 -13.77 -1.87 -6.28
CA SER A 374 -12.51 -2.52 -5.87
C SER A 374 -11.74 -3.07 -7.07
N MET A 375 -12.42 -3.48 -8.15
CA MET A 375 -11.76 -3.71 -9.43
C MET A 375 -11.38 -2.36 -10.02
N HIS A 376 -10.15 -1.91 -9.77
CA HIS A 376 -9.77 -0.52 -10.03
C HIS A 376 -9.21 -0.31 -11.42
N LYS A 377 -8.29 -1.19 -11.86
CA LYS A 377 -7.53 -0.96 -13.10
C LYS A 377 -7.15 -2.27 -13.79
N ILE A 378 -7.10 -2.22 -15.12
CA ILE A 378 -6.47 -3.23 -15.99
C ILE A 378 -5.27 -2.57 -16.67
N LEU A 379 -4.08 -3.13 -16.44
CA LEU A 379 -2.82 -2.75 -17.07
C LEU A 379 -2.51 -3.77 -18.17
N ILE A 380 -2.48 -3.31 -19.41
CA ILE A 380 -2.16 -4.15 -20.57
C ILE A 380 -0.70 -3.91 -20.95
N LEU A 381 0.14 -4.93 -20.78
CA LEU A 381 1.53 -4.89 -21.19
C LEU A 381 1.64 -5.40 -22.63
N GLN A 382 2.25 -4.61 -23.52
CA GLN A 382 2.40 -4.99 -24.91
C GLN A 382 3.83 -4.79 -25.39
N HIS A 383 4.48 -5.89 -25.76
CA HIS A 383 5.75 -5.83 -26.45
C HIS A 383 5.56 -5.31 -27.89
N VAL A 384 6.38 -4.33 -28.30
CA VAL A 384 6.42 -3.80 -29.67
C VAL A 384 7.75 -4.16 -30.31
N LYS A 385 7.71 -4.99 -31.36
CA LYS A 385 8.92 -5.39 -32.11
C LYS A 385 9.52 -4.18 -32.83
N VAL A 386 10.81 -3.89 -32.59
CA VAL A 386 11.58 -2.94 -33.38
C VAL A 386 11.99 -3.63 -34.70
N ARG A 387 11.64 -3.06 -35.86
CA ARG A 387 12.27 -3.46 -37.13
C ARG A 387 13.73 -3.02 -37.07
N VAL A 388 14.65 -3.98 -36.93
CA VAL A 388 16.07 -3.73 -37.16
C VAL A 388 16.23 -3.41 -38.64
N ARG A 389 16.66 -2.19 -39.00
CA ARG A 389 17.14 -1.94 -40.36
C ARG A 389 18.36 -2.83 -40.55
N ALA A 390 18.31 -3.72 -41.54
CA ALA A 390 19.49 -4.48 -41.94
C ALA A 390 20.60 -3.49 -42.32
N PRO A 391 21.86 -3.72 -41.90
CA PRO A 391 22.98 -2.84 -42.25
C PRO A 391 23.26 -2.74 -43.77
N ASP A 392 22.70 -3.65 -44.55
CA ASP A 392 23.03 -3.83 -45.97
C ASP A 392 21.91 -3.43 -46.95
N ALA A 393 20.90 -2.67 -46.51
CA ALA A 393 20.00 -2.00 -47.46
C ALA A 393 20.68 -0.72 -47.98
N MET A 394 21.69 -0.90 -48.82
CA MET A 394 22.14 0.14 -49.75
C MET A 394 20.96 0.52 -50.64
N ASP A 395 20.74 1.82 -50.75
CA ASP A 395 20.10 2.54 -51.86
C ASP A 395 19.28 1.69 -52.82
N ASP A 396 17.97 1.63 -52.58
CA ASP A 396 17.01 1.59 -53.68
C ASP A 396 15.89 2.59 -53.35
N GLU A 397 15.86 3.65 -54.15
CA GLU A 397 14.73 4.55 -54.32
C GLU A 397 13.45 3.74 -54.60
N ASP A 398 12.30 4.30 -54.24
CA ASP A 398 10.95 3.80 -54.48
C ASP A 398 10.42 2.70 -53.54
N SER A 399 9.99 3.14 -52.35
CA SER A 399 8.71 2.67 -51.82
C SER A 399 7.95 3.81 -51.17
N ALA A 400 6.97 4.26 -51.95
CA ALA A 400 6.04 5.33 -51.71
C ALA A 400 5.27 5.22 -50.38
N GLY A 401 4.96 6.39 -49.82
CA GLY A 401 3.76 6.60 -49.02
C GLY A 401 3.96 6.64 -47.50
N ASP A 402 4.77 7.57 -47.00
CA ASP A 402 4.72 7.99 -45.58
C ASP A 402 4.66 9.52 -45.48
N SER A 403 3.93 10.15 -46.41
CA SER A 403 3.55 11.56 -46.40
C SER A 403 2.04 11.71 -46.26
N ASP A 404 1.50 11.37 -45.09
CA ASP A 404 0.17 11.86 -44.68
C ASP A 404 0.36 12.88 -43.55
N GLU A 405 0.62 14.11 -43.99
CA GLU A 405 0.26 15.31 -43.26
C GLU A 405 -1.27 15.36 -43.11
N GLU A 406 -1.81 14.67 -42.09
CA GLU A 406 -3.14 15.01 -41.58
C GLU A 406 -3.00 15.66 -40.20
N ARG A 407 -3.01 17.00 -40.24
CA ARG A 407 -3.33 17.87 -39.12
C ARG A 407 -4.70 17.48 -38.54
N GLY A 408 -4.68 16.56 -37.58
CA GLY A 408 -5.81 16.23 -36.73
C GLY A 408 -5.38 16.31 -35.28
N HIS A 409 -5.46 17.50 -34.70
CA HIS A 409 -5.32 17.75 -33.26
C HIS A 409 -6.03 16.68 -32.43
N VAL A 410 -5.29 16.05 -31.52
CA VAL A 410 -5.83 15.57 -30.25
C VAL A 410 -4.80 15.92 -29.19
N HIS A 411 -5.08 16.99 -28.44
CA HIS A 411 -4.44 17.34 -27.18
C HIS A 411 -4.35 16.10 -26.27
N MET A 412 -3.12 15.66 -26.01
CA MET A 412 -2.66 15.51 -24.64
C MET A 412 -1.74 16.71 -24.46
N ASP A 413 -2.02 17.60 -23.51
CA ASP A 413 -1.23 18.82 -23.32
C ASP A 413 0.23 18.47 -23.07
N ASP A 414 1.05 18.67 -24.10
CA ASP A 414 2.50 18.80 -24.07
C ASP A 414 2.85 19.88 -25.10
N ASN A 415 2.74 21.13 -24.68
CA ASN A 415 3.33 22.25 -25.42
C ASN A 415 4.79 22.36 -24.99
N GLY A 416 5.66 21.60 -25.68
CA GLY A 416 7.10 21.74 -25.60
C GLY A 416 7.56 23.05 -26.22
N SER A 417 8.30 23.84 -25.44
CA SER A 417 9.28 24.79 -25.97
C SER A 417 10.64 24.14 -25.83
N ASP A 418 11.36 24.06 -26.94
CA ASP A 418 12.70 23.50 -27.09
C ASP A 418 13.66 23.91 -25.97
N GLY A 419 14.36 22.92 -25.40
CA GLY A 419 15.46 23.13 -24.48
C GLY A 419 15.59 22.09 -23.39
N ASP A 420 15.74 20.81 -23.74
CA ASP A 420 16.53 19.87 -22.93
C ASP A 420 16.87 18.62 -23.77
N ASP A 421 18.08 18.61 -24.33
CA ASP A 421 18.68 17.52 -25.10
C ASP A 421 19.11 16.36 -24.18
N ASN A 422 18.15 15.64 -23.59
CA ASN A 422 18.38 14.29 -23.08
C ASN A 422 17.08 13.46 -22.87
N ALA A 423 16.99 12.33 -23.60
CA ALA A 423 16.27 11.09 -23.29
C ALA A 423 14.77 10.90 -23.68
N ASN A 424 14.56 10.12 -24.76
CA ASN A 424 13.84 8.81 -24.79
C ASN A 424 12.88 8.64 -26.00
N PRO A 425 12.94 7.51 -26.74
CA PRO A 425 11.98 7.24 -27.81
C PRO A 425 10.63 6.80 -27.22
N ALA A 426 9.66 7.70 -27.16
CA ALA A 426 8.28 7.34 -26.83
C ALA A 426 7.68 6.48 -27.98
N ILE A 427 7.23 5.27 -27.66
CA ILE A 427 6.58 4.40 -28.66
C ILE A 427 5.23 5.01 -29.02
N ARG A 428 5.01 5.32 -30.30
CA ARG A 428 3.73 5.89 -30.77
C ARG A 428 2.57 4.95 -30.43
N TRP A 429 1.55 5.49 -29.75
CA TRP A 429 0.34 4.77 -29.33
C TRP A 429 -0.32 3.91 -30.41
N ARG A 430 -0.36 4.40 -31.66
CA ARG A 430 -0.87 3.64 -32.82
C ARG A 430 -0.13 2.33 -33.05
N LYS A 431 1.19 2.29 -32.86
CA LYS A 431 2.00 1.07 -33.02
C LYS A 431 1.72 0.06 -31.91
N VAL A 432 1.47 0.53 -30.70
CA VAL A 432 1.11 -0.32 -29.55
C VAL A 432 -0.25 -0.97 -29.79
N LEU A 433 -1.26 -0.20 -30.20
CA LEU A 433 -2.59 -0.72 -30.53
C LEU A 433 -2.58 -1.75 -31.66
N GLN A 434 -1.76 -1.53 -32.70
CA GLN A 434 -1.59 -2.49 -33.81
C GLN A 434 -0.91 -3.79 -33.39
N ALA A 435 -0.16 -3.79 -32.28
CA ALA A 435 0.54 -4.96 -31.77
C ALA A 435 -0.33 -5.81 -30.80
N LEU A 436 -1.48 -5.29 -30.34
CA LEU A 436 -2.36 -6.00 -29.42
C LEU A 436 -2.96 -7.26 -30.06
N SER A 437 -3.13 -8.31 -29.26
CA SER A 437 -3.92 -9.48 -29.65
C SER A 437 -5.39 -9.08 -29.91
N PRO A 438 -6.14 -9.84 -30.73
CA PRO A 438 -7.57 -9.58 -30.93
C PRO A 438 -8.38 -9.53 -29.63
N GLN A 439 -8.02 -10.38 -28.66
CA GLN A 439 -8.68 -10.44 -27.34
C GLN A 439 -8.41 -9.16 -26.53
N LEU A 440 -7.17 -8.72 -26.45
CA LEU A 440 -6.81 -7.46 -25.77
C LEU A 440 -7.41 -6.25 -26.45
N LEU A 441 -7.46 -6.23 -27.78
CA LEU A 441 -8.11 -5.15 -28.52
C LEU A 441 -9.63 -5.11 -28.22
N GLN A 442 -10.29 -6.27 -28.17
CA GLN A 442 -11.70 -6.36 -27.80
C GLN A 442 -11.94 -5.89 -26.36
N LEU A 443 -11.06 -6.24 -25.42
CA LEU A 443 -11.12 -5.77 -24.03
C LEU A 443 -11.03 -4.24 -23.97
N VAL A 444 -10.08 -3.64 -24.69
CA VAL A 444 -9.90 -2.19 -24.78
C VAL A 444 -11.14 -1.51 -25.40
N GLN A 445 -11.69 -2.06 -26.48
CA GLN A 445 -12.89 -1.53 -27.14
C GLN A 445 -14.15 -1.62 -26.28
N THR A 446 -14.35 -2.75 -25.59
CA THR A 446 -15.52 -2.98 -24.72
C THR A 446 -15.52 -2.01 -23.54
N SER A 447 -14.36 -1.76 -22.95
CA SER A 447 -14.23 -0.84 -21.81
C SER A 447 -14.33 0.62 -22.23
N ALA A 448 -13.90 0.97 -23.44
CA ALA A 448 -14.12 2.30 -24.01
C ALA A 448 -15.61 2.59 -24.21
N SER A 449 -16.43 1.60 -24.61
CA SER A 449 -17.87 1.77 -24.84
C SER A 449 -18.72 1.67 -23.56
N THR A 450 -18.22 1.04 -22.49
CA THR A 450 -18.97 0.83 -21.24
C THR A 450 -18.93 2.07 -20.35
N LEU A 451 -19.80 3.06 -20.58
CA LEU A 451 -19.79 4.35 -19.87
C LEU A 451 -19.87 4.24 -18.33
N ASN A 452 -20.57 3.22 -17.80
CA ASN A 452 -20.82 3.09 -16.35
C ASN A 452 -19.76 2.30 -15.58
N SER A 453 -18.72 1.75 -16.23
CA SER A 453 -17.69 1.00 -15.53
C SER A 453 -16.76 1.93 -14.73
N SER A 454 -16.45 1.53 -13.50
CA SER A 454 -15.47 2.17 -12.63
C SER A 454 -14.04 1.72 -12.91
N ILE A 455 -13.84 0.70 -13.76
CA ILE A 455 -12.53 0.15 -14.10
C ILE A 455 -11.79 1.10 -15.05
N SER A 456 -10.53 1.41 -14.71
CA SER A 456 -9.59 2.11 -15.58
C SER A 456 -8.83 1.13 -16.49
N ILE A 457 -8.52 1.51 -17.72
CA ILE A 457 -7.65 0.71 -18.61
C ILE A 457 -6.49 1.57 -19.09
N ASP A 458 -5.28 1.07 -18.87
CA ASP A 458 -4.05 1.66 -19.41
C ASP A 458 -3.27 0.60 -20.20
N VAL A 459 -2.70 0.99 -21.35
CA VAL A 459 -1.80 0.12 -22.13
C VAL A 459 -0.38 0.66 -22.02
N VAL A 460 0.58 -0.21 -21.72
CA VAL A 460 2.01 0.11 -21.59
C VAL A 460 2.75 -0.65 -22.69
N GLY A 461 3.24 0.09 -23.67
CA GLY A 461 4.06 -0.44 -24.75
C GLY A 461 5.54 -0.38 -24.40
N PHE A 462 6.30 -1.45 -24.63
CA PHE A 462 7.74 -1.49 -24.37
C PHE A 462 8.53 -2.23 -25.47
N LEU A 463 9.85 -2.01 -25.51
CA LEU A 463 10.80 -2.64 -26.45
C LEU A 463 11.71 -3.59 -25.67
N GLU A 464 11.67 -4.89 -25.97
CA GLU A 464 12.27 -5.93 -25.10
C GLU A 464 13.76 -6.19 -25.37
N ASN A 465 14.31 -5.75 -26.51
CA ASN A 465 15.66 -6.13 -26.96
C ASN A 465 16.84 -5.51 -26.18
N THR A 466 16.65 -5.00 -24.95
CA THR A 466 17.77 -4.50 -24.12
C THR A 466 17.64 -4.92 -22.66
N PRO A 467 18.74 -5.19 -21.93
CA PRO A 467 18.73 -5.46 -20.49
C PRO A 467 18.11 -4.34 -19.64
N ARG A 468 18.08 -3.11 -20.18
CA ARG A 468 17.40 -1.94 -19.58
C ARG A 468 15.88 -1.98 -19.77
N GLY A 469 15.37 -2.81 -20.67
CA GLY A 469 13.94 -2.92 -21.01
C GLY A 469 13.10 -3.47 -19.86
N SER A 470 13.50 -4.56 -19.21
CA SER A 470 12.73 -5.17 -18.11
C SER A 470 12.62 -4.25 -16.89
N SER A 471 13.73 -3.62 -16.47
CA SER A 471 13.71 -2.65 -15.37
C SER A 471 12.87 -1.42 -15.70
N ARG A 472 12.79 -1.04 -16.98
CA ARG A 472 11.96 0.08 -17.43
C ARG A 472 10.47 -0.27 -17.41
N VAL A 473 10.10 -1.49 -17.80
CA VAL A 473 8.70 -1.96 -17.69
C VAL A 473 8.23 -1.94 -16.23
N VAL A 474 9.07 -2.39 -15.28
CA VAL A 474 8.73 -2.32 -13.84
C VAL A 474 8.52 -0.87 -13.40
N GLN A 475 9.38 0.05 -13.81
CA GLN A 475 9.22 1.48 -13.49
C GLN A 475 7.94 2.08 -14.08
N ASP A 476 7.61 1.75 -15.33
CA ASP A 476 6.39 2.20 -15.99
C ASP A 476 5.14 1.63 -15.30
N VAL A 477 5.17 0.37 -14.89
CA VAL A 477 4.09 -0.27 -14.10
C VAL A 477 3.93 0.44 -12.76
N VAL A 478 5.00 0.63 -12.00
CA VAL A 478 4.98 1.32 -10.70
C VAL A 478 4.41 2.73 -10.86
N ALA A 479 4.84 3.49 -11.88
CA ALA A 479 4.33 4.83 -12.15
C ALA A 479 2.80 4.85 -12.38
N ARG A 480 2.21 3.79 -12.95
CA ARG A 480 0.75 3.67 -13.14
C ARG A 480 -0.01 3.13 -11.93
N LEU A 481 0.68 2.56 -10.94
CA LEU A 481 0.10 2.06 -9.69
C LEU A 481 0.12 3.09 -8.55
N ARG A 482 0.92 4.15 -8.69
CA ARG A 482 0.94 5.26 -7.72
C ARG A 482 -0.45 5.88 -7.54
N PRO A 483 -0.87 6.15 -6.30
CA PRO A 483 -2.16 6.79 -6.04
C PRO A 483 -2.19 8.23 -6.56
N ARG A 484 -3.38 8.74 -6.84
CA ARG A 484 -3.58 10.15 -7.21
C ARG A 484 -3.64 11.00 -5.95
N LEU A 485 -2.85 12.07 -5.89
CA LEU A 485 -2.79 12.97 -4.74
C LEU A 485 -3.27 14.37 -5.13
N PHE A 486 -4.11 14.97 -4.28
CA PHE A 486 -4.50 16.37 -4.41
C PHE A 486 -4.53 17.05 -3.04
N GLY A 487 -4.22 18.34 -3.01
CA GLY A 487 -4.24 19.14 -1.79
C GLY A 487 -5.52 19.94 -1.66
N VAL A 488 -5.91 20.26 -0.43
CA VAL A 488 -6.95 21.24 -0.13
C VAL A 488 -6.39 22.34 0.77
N VAL A 489 -6.82 23.57 0.54
CA VAL A 489 -6.46 24.74 1.36
C VAL A 489 -7.70 25.61 1.50
N GLY A 490 -7.97 26.12 2.69
CA GLY A 490 -9.12 26.98 2.93
C GLY A 490 -9.05 27.71 4.26
N HIS A 491 -9.90 28.72 4.42
CA HIS A 491 -9.94 29.52 5.63
C HIS A 491 -10.44 28.69 6.83
N ARG A 492 -9.72 28.71 7.96
CA ARG A 492 -9.98 27.85 9.13
C ARG A 492 -11.37 28.02 9.76
N PHE A 493 -11.98 29.18 9.58
CA PHE A 493 -13.32 29.49 10.09
C PHE A 493 -14.43 29.21 9.06
N SER A 494 -14.08 28.78 7.85
CA SER A 494 -15.06 28.28 6.87
C SER A 494 -15.39 26.81 7.15
N PHE A 495 -16.35 26.26 6.42
CA PHE A 495 -16.70 24.83 6.49
C PHE A 495 -15.89 23.95 5.51
N TYR A 496 -14.78 24.45 4.94
CA TYR A 496 -14.09 23.77 3.85
C TYR A 496 -13.70 22.31 4.19
N GLN A 497 -13.23 22.04 5.40
CA GLN A 497 -12.88 20.68 5.82
C GLN A 497 -14.11 19.76 5.83
N THR A 498 -15.26 20.26 6.28
CA THR A 498 -16.53 19.52 6.27
C THR A 498 -16.96 19.21 4.84
N ALA A 499 -16.83 20.18 3.92
CA ALA A 499 -17.09 19.97 2.50
C ALA A 499 -16.15 18.92 1.90
N ALA A 500 -14.84 19.06 2.11
CA ALA A 500 -13.82 18.16 1.58
C ALA A 500 -13.93 16.73 2.14
N ARG A 501 -14.16 16.56 3.45
CA ARG A 501 -14.41 15.25 4.08
C ARG A 501 -15.68 14.60 3.51
N GLY A 502 -16.78 15.35 3.40
CA GLY A 502 -18.02 14.82 2.83
C GLY A 502 -17.88 14.42 1.37
N PHE A 503 -17.13 15.18 0.56
CA PHE A 503 -16.73 14.77 -0.78
C PHE A 503 -15.95 13.45 -0.77
N CYS A 504 -14.91 13.35 0.08
CA CYS A 504 -14.07 12.17 0.15
C CYS A 504 -14.86 10.90 0.50
N ARG A 505 -15.76 10.97 1.49
CA ARG A 505 -16.66 9.87 1.88
C ARG A 505 -17.58 9.41 0.74
N ARG A 506 -18.09 10.35 -0.07
CA ARG A 506 -18.96 10.02 -1.21
C ARG A 506 -18.21 9.42 -2.38
N HIS A 507 -16.90 9.64 -2.47
CA HIS A 507 -16.07 9.23 -3.61
C HIS A 507 -15.03 8.16 -3.28
N LEU A 508 -15.04 7.60 -2.05
CA LEU A 508 -14.05 6.62 -1.56
C LEU A 508 -12.61 7.12 -1.69
N VAL A 509 -12.41 8.42 -1.44
CA VAL A 509 -11.09 9.06 -1.39
C VAL A 509 -10.61 9.07 0.05
N GLY A 510 -9.34 8.73 0.29
CA GLY A 510 -8.75 8.84 1.63
C GLY A 510 -8.52 10.31 1.98
N PHE A 511 -8.91 10.74 3.18
CA PHE A 511 -8.69 12.11 3.64
C PHE A 511 -7.67 12.12 4.78
N LEU A 512 -6.62 12.93 4.65
CA LEU A 512 -5.59 13.08 5.67
C LEU A 512 -5.57 14.52 6.17
N ASP A 513 -5.91 14.69 7.45
CA ASP A 513 -5.74 15.95 8.15
C ASP A 513 -4.32 16.04 8.72
N LEU A 514 -3.47 16.81 8.06
CA LEU A 514 -2.07 17.00 8.43
C LEU A 514 -1.85 18.38 9.05
N THR A 515 -2.89 19.13 9.38
CA THR A 515 -2.79 20.51 9.88
C THR A 515 -2.00 20.61 11.20
N ASN A 516 -2.19 19.64 12.10
CA ASN A 516 -1.59 19.63 13.43
C ASN A 516 -0.30 18.81 13.56
N VAL A 517 0.22 18.26 12.46
CA VAL A 517 1.45 17.45 12.49
C VAL A 517 2.67 18.35 12.76
N PRO A 518 3.57 18.01 13.69
CA PRO A 518 4.62 18.93 14.12
C PRO A 518 5.76 19.08 13.12
N SER A 519 5.99 18.10 12.22
CA SER A 519 7.05 18.17 11.23
C SER A 519 6.64 17.63 9.86
N ASN A 520 7.26 18.15 8.79
CA ASN A 520 6.97 17.69 7.42
C ASN A 520 7.43 16.26 7.15
N ARG A 521 8.48 15.81 7.85
CA ARG A 521 8.94 14.43 7.79
C ARG A 521 7.89 13.49 8.38
N GLU A 522 7.31 13.84 9.53
CA GLU A 522 6.21 13.08 10.12
C GLU A 522 4.96 13.12 9.25
N ALA A 523 4.64 14.28 8.64
CA ALA A 523 3.51 14.38 7.73
C ALA A 523 3.67 13.41 6.56
N LEU A 524 4.83 13.41 5.89
CA LEU A 524 5.12 12.48 4.80
C LEU A 524 5.09 11.02 5.25
N GLN A 525 5.62 10.69 6.43
CA GLN A 525 5.55 9.34 7.00
C GLN A 525 4.12 8.89 7.29
N GLN A 526 3.26 9.80 7.76
CA GLN A 526 1.83 9.52 7.93
C GLN A 526 1.17 9.26 6.58
N VAL A 527 1.46 10.06 5.54
CA VAL A 527 0.93 9.80 4.19
C VAL A 527 1.40 8.44 3.66
N GLU A 528 2.69 8.11 3.81
CA GLU A 528 3.24 6.81 3.39
C GLU A 528 2.54 5.65 4.10
N THR A 529 2.39 5.75 5.41
CA THR A 529 1.75 4.72 6.23
C THR A 529 0.31 4.49 5.80
N ILE A 530 -0.47 5.57 5.65
CA ILE A 530 -1.88 5.47 5.26
C ILE A 530 -2.03 4.95 3.83
N VAL A 531 -1.18 5.38 2.89
CA VAL A 531 -1.18 4.86 1.52
C VAL A 531 -0.88 3.36 1.52
N ALA A 532 0.06 2.89 2.34
CA ALA A 532 0.44 1.49 2.43
C ALA A 532 -0.60 0.60 3.14
N THR A 533 -1.43 1.16 4.03
CA THR A 533 -2.39 0.39 4.84
C THR A 533 -3.84 0.49 4.38
N THR A 534 -4.18 1.41 3.46
CA THR A 534 -5.57 1.61 3.00
C THR A 534 -5.77 1.34 1.49
N PRO A 535 -6.98 0.96 1.07
CA PRO A 535 -7.26 0.53 -0.30
C PRO A 535 -7.64 1.70 -1.25
N HIS A 536 -7.46 2.96 -0.86
CA HIS A 536 -7.88 4.08 -1.71
C HIS A 536 -6.94 4.27 -2.92
N SER A 537 -7.52 4.59 -4.08
CA SER A 537 -6.76 4.95 -5.30
C SER A 537 -6.32 6.42 -5.30
N SER A 538 -6.98 7.25 -4.49
CA SER A 538 -6.80 8.69 -4.45
C SER A 538 -6.84 9.19 -3.01
N TYR A 539 -6.06 10.22 -2.72
CA TYR A 539 -5.96 10.84 -1.39
C TYR A 539 -6.04 12.37 -1.47
N CYS A 540 -6.77 12.93 -0.51
CA CYS A 540 -6.92 14.35 -0.23
C CYS A 540 -6.01 14.71 0.94
N LEU A 541 -5.09 15.65 0.73
CA LEU A 541 -4.15 16.11 1.76
C LEU A 541 -4.55 17.51 2.23
N ASP A 542 -4.87 17.67 3.51
CA ASP A 542 -5.15 18.96 4.15
C ASP A 542 -3.98 19.37 5.03
N GLY A 543 -3.46 20.59 4.86
CA GLY A 543 -2.30 21.09 5.63
C GLY A 543 -0.92 20.58 5.18
N PHE A 544 -0.83 19.93 4.01
CA PHE A 544 0.44 19.52 3.39
C PHE A 544 0.38 19.64 1.85
N PRO A 545 1.44 20.11 1.17
CA PRO A 545 2.72 20.60 1.70
C PRO A 545 2.61 21.97 2.36
N ARG A 546 3.59 22.32 3.22
CA ARG A 546 3.62 23.60 3.96
C ARG A 546 4.63 24.58 3.36
N SER A 547 4.30 25.87 3.36
CA SER A 547 5.23 26.92 2.89
C SER A 547 6.32 27.27 3.90
N SER A 548 6.13 27.03 5.20
CA SER A 548 7.07 27.39 6.27
C SER A 548 7.47 26.20 7.16
N LEU A 549 8.66 26.30 7.77
CA LEU A 549 9.17 25.39 8.80
C LEU A 549 8.65 25.82 10.18
N PRO A 550 8.15 24.91 11.03
CA PRO A 550 7.84 25.21 12.43
C PRO A 550 9.04 25.74 13.24
N ASP A 551 10.27 25.38 12.85
CA ASP A 551 11.51 25.74 13.54
C ASP A 551 12.23 26.99 12.98
N ALA A 552 11.66 27.70 12.02
CA ALA A 552 12.34 28.83 11.34
C ALA A 552 12.20 30.17 12.09
N ILE A 553 12.53 30.22 13.37
CA ILE A 553 12.66 31.50 14.10
C ILE A 553 13.94 32.26 13.67
N THR A 554 14.89 31.61 12.97
CA THR A 554 16.22 32.22 12.70
C THR A 554 16.77 32.09 11.28
N ALA A 555 16.06 31.55 10.29
CA ALA A 555 16.57 31.44 8.92
C ALA A 555 15.98 32.51 7.98
N SER A 556 16.86 33.27 7.32
CA SER A 556 16.54 34.38 6.42
C SER A 556 15.54 34.02 5.31
N VAL A 557 14.64 34.96 5.05
CA VAL A 557 13.42 34.97 4.19
C VAL A 557 13.67 34.69 2.68
N SER A 558 14.84 34.22 2.25
CA SER A 558 15.21 34.22 0.82
C SER A 558 15.02 32.90 0.05
N SER A 559 14.43 31.83 0.62
CA SER A 559 14.30 30.55 -0.10
C SER A 559 13.06 29.69 0.19
N THR A 560 11.92 30.28 0.52
CA THR A 560 10.66 29.54 0.78
C THR A 560 10.06 28.79 -0.43
N PRO A 561 10.17 29.24 -1.71
CA PRO A 561 9.66 28.47 -2.86
C PRO A 561 10.39 27.14 -3.09
N ARG A 562 11.66 27.04 -2.67
CA ARG A 562 12.45 25.80 -2.77
C ARG A 562 11.93 24.72 -1.81
N TYR A 563 11.26 25.13 -0.73
CA TYR A 563 10.82 24.22 0.32
C TYR A 563 9.54 23.46 -0.06
N VAL A 564 8.56 24.14 -0.66
CA VAL A 564 7.37 23.50 -1.21
C VAL A 564 7.78 22.56 -2.36
N ALA A 565 8.68 23.00 -3.22
CA ALA A 565 9.22 22.19 -4.32
C ALA A 565 9.90 20.91 -3.80
N GLN A 566 10.71 21.01 -2.74
CA GLN A 566 11.36 19.87 -2.12
C GLN A 566 10.34 18.88 -1.55
N GLN A 567 9.32 19.36 -0.84
CA GLN A 567 8.27 18.49 -0.29
C GLN A 567 7.48 17.77 -1.39
N LEU A 568 7.11 18.49 -2.46
CA LEU A 568 6.42 17.91 -3.61
C LEU A 568 7.30 16.90 -4.35
N TRP A 569 8.60 17.17 -4.45
CA TRP A 569 9.56 16.23 -5.03
C TRP A 569 9.73 14.98 -4.18
N GLU A 570 9.82 15.11 -2.84
CA GLU A 570 9.88 13.95 -1.94
C GLU A 570 8.59 13.14 -1.99
N LEU A 571 7.43 13.81 -2.03
CA LEU A 571 6.13 13.18 -2.19
C LEU A 571 6.04 12.39 -3.50
N ASP A 572 6.46 12.99 -4.62
CA ASP A 572 6.48 12.32 -5.93
C ASP A 572 7.46 11.14 -5.95
N ARG A 573 8.66 11.34 -5.41
CA ARG A 573 9.68 10.28 -5.39
C ARG A 573 9.17 9.02 -4.68
N ARG A 574 8.43 9.18 -3.58
CA ARG A 574 8.03 8.07 -2.71
C ARG A 574 6.64 7.52 -3.02
N LEU A 575 5.67 8.38 -3.29
CA LEU A 575 4.26 8.01 -3.39
C LEU A 575 3.65 8.36 -4.74
N GLY A 576 3.81 9.59 -5.20
CA GLY A 576 3.26 10.04 -6.47
C GLY A 576 3.05 11.54 -6.56
N LYS A 577 2.81 12.03 -7.77
CA LYS A 577 2.65 13.45 -8.04
C LYS A 577 1.36 13.98 -7.44
N MET A 578 1.45 15.12 -6.75
CA MET A 578 0.31 15.97 -6.46
C MET A 578 0.09 16.93 -7.62
N THR A 579 -0.98 16.70 -8.39
CA THR A 579 -1.26 17.44 -9.64
C THR A 579 -2.27 18.55 -9.45
N THR A 580 -3.10 18.48 -8.41
CA THR A 580 -4.22 19.42 -8.22
C THR A 580 -4.22 19.98 -6.81
N LEU A 581 -4.47 21.28 -6.70
CA LEU A 581 -4.71 21.99 -5.46
C LEU A 581 -6.11 22.61 -5.51
N VAL A 582 -6.97 22.25 -4.57
CA VAL A 582 -8.31 22.84 -4.43
C VAL A 582 -8.25 23.96 -3.40
N HIS A 583 -8.44 25.19 -3.86
CA HIS A 583 -8.47 26.39 -3.03
C HIS A 583 -9.92 26.75 -2.68
N PHE A 584 -10.27 26.61 -1.41
CA PHE A 584 -11.57 26.98 -0.89
C PHE A 584 -11.59 28.46 -0.51
N THR A 585 -12.44 29.23 -1.16
CA THR A 585 -12.58 30.67 -0.94
C THR A 585 -13.83 30.97 -0.11
N ALA A 586 -13.75 31.95 0.77
CA ALA A 586 -14.88 32.45 1.54
C ALA A 586 -14.73 33.96 1.73
N THR A 587 -15.81 34.70 1.53
CA THR A 587 -15.87 36.14 1.80
C THR A 587 -15.88 36.40 3.31
N LEU A 588 -15.19 37.45 3.75
CA LEU A 588 -15.11 37.81 5.18
C LEU A 588 -16.50 38.12 5.76
N GLU A 589 -17.41 38.69 4.95
CA GLU A 589 -18.79 38.97 5.34
C GLU A 589 -19.54 37.69 5.70
N VAL A 590 -19.40 36.63 4.90
CA VAL A 590 -20.05 35.34 5.15
C VAL A 590 -19.43 34.63 6.36
N LEU A 591 -18.12 34.76 6.55
CA LEU A 591 -17.44 34.23 7.73
C LEU A 591 -17.91 34.95 9.02
N GLU A 592 -18.09 36.26 8.97
CA GLU A 592 -18.59 37.07 10.10
C GLU A 592 -20.04 36.68 10.47
N GLU A 593 -20.88 36.38 9.48
CA GLU A 593 -22.27 35.94 9.71
C GLU A 593 -22.36 34.54 10.31
N ARG A 594 -21.49 33.61 9.89
CA ARG A 594 -21.59 32.17 10.21
C ARG A 594 -20.77 31.72 11.40
N THR A 595 -19.78 32.50 11.82
CA THR A 595 -18.94 32.14 12.96
C THR A 595 -19.63 32.44 14.29
N PRO A 596 -19.31 31.69 15.38
CA PRO A 596 -19.89 31.95 16.69
C PRO A 596 -19.63 33.40 17.13
N ARG A 597 -20.55 34.00 17.91
CA ARG A 597 -20.44 35.40 18.41
C ARG A 597 -19.14 35.73 19.17
N GLN A 598 -18.39 34.70 19.56
CA GLN A 598 -17.09 34.81 20.24
C GLN A 598 -15.95 35.11 19.25
N VAL A 599 -16.16 34.95 17.94
CA VAL A 599 -15.18 35.22 16.90
C VAL A 599 -15.35 36.66 16.39
N SER A 600 -14.41 37.55 16.74
CA SER A 600 -14.37 38.93 16.22
C SER A 600 -13.88 38.98 14.77
N ARG A 601 -14.34 39.97 14.00
CA ARG A 601 -13.83 40.27 12.65
C ARG A 601 -12.30 40.32 12.55
N ARG A 602 -11.62 40.91 13.53
CA ARG A 602 -10.14 40.93 13.61
C ARG A 602 -9.52 39.53 13.61
N MET A 603 -10.17 38.54 14.23
CA MET A 603 -9.67 37.16 14.23
C MET A 603 -9.90 36.46 12.89
N LEU A 604 -10.92 36.87 12.13
CA LEU A 604 -11.13 36.40 10.76
C LEU A 604 -10.06 36.99 9.83
N GLU A 605 -9.83 38.29 9.91
CA GLU A 605 -8.77 38.97 9.13
C GLU A 605 -7.38 38.37 9.43
N LEU A 606 -7.04 38.15 10.71
CA LEU A 606 -5.79 37.49 11.07
C LEU A 606 -5.67 36.05 10.55
N ALA A 607 -6.78 35.31 10.49
CA ALA A 607 -6.78 33.95 9.94
C ALA A 607 -6.70 33.94 8.42
N GLN A 608 -7.22 34.97 7.75
CA GLN A 608 -7.07 35.19 6.32
C GLN A 608 -5.62 35.54 5.97
N ASP A 609 -5.00 36.46 6.73
CA ASP A 609 -3.58 36.80 6.58
C ASP A 609 -2.68 35.56 6.77
N ASP A 610 -2.96 34.73 7.78
CA ASP A 610 -2.24 33.48 8.03
C ASP A 610 -2.42 32.47 6.89
N LEU A 611 -3.64 32.32 6.36
CA LEU A 611 -3.90 31.48 5.20
C LEU A 611 -3.11 31.95 3.97
N GLU A 612 -3.14 33.24 3.68
CA GLU A 612 -2.42 33.83 2.55
C GLU A 612 -0.93 33.62 2.73
N GLN A 613 -0.38 33.91 3.91
CA GLN A 613 1.03 33.71 4.21
C GLN A 613 1.45 32.24 4.07
N THR A 614 0.61 31.30 4.54
CA THR A 614 0.92 29.87 4.52
C THR A 614 0.67 29.20 3.16
N SER A 615 -0.16 29.78 2.29
CA SER A 615 -0.52 29.19 1.00
C SER A 615 0.10 29.90 -0.21
N THR A 616 0.59 31.14 -0.08
CA THR A 616 1.10 31.95 -1.21
C THR A 616 2.13 31.21 -2.06
N ASP A 617 3.14 30.59 -1.44
CA ASP A 617 4.18 29.88 -2.19
C ASP A 617 3.66 28.60 -2.86
N LEU A 618 2.71 27.91 -2.21
CA LEU A 618 2.06 26.73 -2.76
C LEU A 618 1.19 27.11 -3.97
N VAL A 619 0.35 28.13 -3.83
CA VAL A 619 -0.47 28.68 -4.90
C VAL A 619 0.43 29.15 -6.04
N ARG A 620 1.47 29.94 -5.77
CA ARG A 620 2.41 30.41 -6.79
C ARG A 620 3.08 29.24 -7.52
N TRP A 621 3.50 28.19 -6.81
CA TRP A 621 4.10 27.01 -7.42
C TRP A 621 3.15 26.32 -8.40
N PHE A 622 1.88 26.13 -8.01
CA PHE A 622 0.88 25.50 -8.87
C PHE A 622 0.38 26.40 -10.02
N THR A 623 0.50 27.74 -9.91
CA THR A 623 0.15 28.66 -11.02
C THR A 623 1.30 28.91 -11.99
N THR A 624 2.54 28.93 -11.52
CA THR A 624 3.72 29.31 -12.33
C THR A 624 4.57 28.12 -12.76
N GLY A 625 4.35 26.94 -12.17
CA GLY A 625 5.10 25.73 -12.47
C GLY A 625 4.88 25.24 -13.90
N LYS A 626 5.98 24.96 -14.62
CA LYS A 626 5.96 24.35 -15.97
C LYS A 626 5.45 22.89 -16.00
N ASN A 627 4.93 22.36 -14.90
CA ASN A 627 4.77 20.92 -14.63
C ASN A 627 3.31 20.43 -14.55
N HIS A 628 2.42 20.88 -15.44
CA HIS A 628 1.05 20.32 -15.59
C HIS A 628 0.22 20.29 -14.28
N GLN A 629 0.52 21.18 -13.33
CA GLN A 629 -0.18 21.31 -12.06
C GLN A 629 -1.34 22.31 -12.20
N THR A 630 -2.47 22.02 -11.56
CA THR A 630 -3.69 22.84 -11.66
C THR A 630 -4.18 23.32 -10.31
N ILE A 631 -4.61 24.58 -10.25
CA ILE A 631 -5.37 25.13 -9.12
C ILE A 631 -6.82 25.21 -9.54
N THR A 632 -7.71 24.73 -8.70
CA THR A 632 -9.16 24.90 -8.89
C THR A 632 -9.75 25.56 -7.66
N GLU A 633 -10.68 26.48 -7.87
CA GLU A 633 -11.34 27.20 -6.79
C GLU A 633 -12.70 26.58 -6.49
N VAL A 634 -13.09 26.60 -5.21
CA VAL A 634 -14.41 26.18 -4.73
C VAL A 634 -14.90 27.21 -3.71
N THR A 635 -16.13 27.72 -3.86
CA THR A 635 -16.65 28.72 -2.92
C THR A 635 -17.33 28.07 -1.70
N CYS A 636 -16.99 28.57 -0.52
CA CYS A 636 -17.65 28.28 0.75
C CYS A 636 -18.69 29.35 1.14
N ASP A 637 -19.06 30.26 0.23
CA ASP A 637 -20.06 31.29 0.53
C ASP A 637 -21.49 30.73 0.59
N ARG A 638 -21.72 29.57 -0.04
CA ARG A 638 -23.01 28.90 -0.12
C ARG A 638 -23.15 27.80 0.93
N THR A 639 -23.92 26.75 0.65
CA THR A 639 -24.07 25.59 1.53
C THR A 639 -22.91 24.60 1.37
N VAL A 640 -22.80 23.66 2.31
CA VAL A 640 -21.81 22.58 2.25
C VAL A 640 -22.05 21.69 1.02
N GLU A 641 -23.31 21.44 0.68
CA GLU A 641 -23.72 20.62 -0.46
C GLU A 641 -23.33 21.28 -1.79
N ASP A 642 -23.46 22.59 -1.90
CA ASP A 642 -23.07 23.36 -3.09
C ASP A 642 -21.55 23.28 -3.31
N ALA A 643 -20.76 23.49 -2.25
CA ALA A 643 -19.30 23.38 -2.31
C ALA A 643 -18.86 21.95 -2.68
N GLN A 644 -19.53 20.92 -2.14
CA GLN A 644 -19.26 19.54 -2.51
C GLN A 644 -19.58 19.26 -3.99
N LYS A 645 -20.68 19.80 -4.52
CA LYS A 645 -21.05 19.67 -5.93
C LYS A 645 -20.05 20.38 -6.85
N GLU A 646 -19.58 21.55 -6.46
CA GLU A 646 -18.53 22.27 -7.18
C GLU A 646 -17.22 21.47 -7.18
N MET A 647 -16.84 20.91 -6.02
CA MET A 647 -15.68 20.03 -5.88
C MET A 647 -15.77 18.80 -6.81
N VAL A 648 -16.96 18.21 -6.97
CA VAL A 648 -17.20 17.12 -7.95
C VAL A 648 -16.93 17.57 -9.38
N ASN A 649 -17.35 18.79 -9.76
CA ASN A 649 -17.16 19.29 -11.11
C ASN A 649 -15.68 19.55 -11.41
N VAL A 650 -14.96 20.19 -10.49
CA VAL A 650 -13.55 20.55 -10.70
C VAL A 650 -12.62 19.33 -10.64
N LEU A 651 -12.92 18.34 -9.78
CA LEU A 651 -12.13 17.10 -9.68
C LEU A 651 -12.61 15.97 -10.60
N GLN A 652 -13.61 16.23 -11.46
CA GLN A 652 -14.17 15.19 -12.33
C GLN A 652 -13.10 14.55 -13.22
N TRP A 653 -12.16 15.35 -13.74
CA TRP A 653 -11.06 14.85 -14.57
C TRP A 653 -9.99 14.14 -13.74
N THR A 654 -9.69 14.64 -12.56
CA THR A 654 -8.70 14.05 -11.64
C THR A 654 -9.13 12.69 -11.12
N LEU A 655 -10.43 12.43 -10.92
CA LEU A 655 -10.93 11.17 -10.36
C LEU A 655 -11.55 10.22 -11.41
N ARG A 656 -11.69 10.65 -12.66
CA ARG A 656 -12.26 9.78 -13.71
C ARG A 656 -11.38 8.55 -13.97
N PRO A 657 -11.99 7.37 -14.20
CA PRO A 657 -11.25 6.22 -14.68
C PRO A 657 -10.52 6.56 -15.98
N SER A 658 -9.24 6.20 -16.09
CA SER A 658 -8.51 6.38 -17.35
C SER A 658 -9.06 5.42 -18.40
N ARG A 659 -9.36 5.94 -19.59
CA ARG A 659 -9.85 5.13 -20.71
C ARG A 659 -9.15 5.55 -22.00
N PRO A 660 -8.72 4.59 -22.83
CA PRO A 660 -8.14 4.90 -24.12
C PRO A 660 -9.21 5.46 -25.06
N ALA A 661 -8.94 6.63 -25.64
CA ALA A 661 -9.80 7.21 -26.67
C ALA A 661 -9.62 6.45 -27.99
N ILE A 662 -10.62 5.66 -28.38
CA ILE A 662 -10.67 5.00 -29.68
C ILE A 662 -11.64 5.78 -30.55
N LYS A 663 -11.13 6.54 -31.53
CA LYS A 663 -11.99 7.07 -32.60
C LYS A 663 -12.52 5.88 -33.38
N GLN A 664 -13.81 5.57 -33.26
CA GLN A 664 -14.46 4.67 -34.21
C GLN A 664 -14.32 5.31 -35.59
N LYS A 665 -13.65 4.63 -36.53
CA LYS A 665 -13.79 4.99 -37.94
C LYS A 665 -15.26 4.78 -38.27
N GLY A 666 -15.95 5.86 -38.62
CA GLY A 666 -17.32 5.81 -39.11
C GLY A 666 -17.40 4.80 -40.25
N VAL A 667 -18.43 3.96 -40.20
CA VAL A 667 -18.82 3.04 -41.28
C VAL A 667 -19.23 3.84 -42.51
#